data_AF-A0A954RSY0-F1
#
_entry.id   AF-A0A954RSY0-F1
#
_cell.length_a   1.000
_cell.length_b   1.000
_cell.length_c   1.000
_cell.angle_alpha   90.00
_cell.angle_beta   90.00
_cell.angle_gamma   90.00
#
_symmetry.space_group_name_H-M   'P 1'
#
loop_
_entity.id
_entity.type
_entity.pdbx_description
1 polymer ?
#
loop_
_entity_poly.entity_id
_entity_poly.type
_entity_poly.pdbx_seq_one_letter_code
_entity_poly.pdbx_strand_id
1 'polypeptide(L)'
;MLLVGNAVAQSGNPLRPQMGSQPIPTGGVTVAAGIAEITTHPIVKPSMQADLTLPPASADASAPEPASTAVDEKKPETSPPTVAPEAATSPDISKAVTLERVAELAKAARESALSDELKAELAKRYQAATESLQGVDECLRKIAQYEQDMTDGGERIETARQALTATMPEAAAVDAKLSLRELESLLDEAKQKQTAAATKLSEREAELKNRAERKADWIKKVDETRKRITQIEQELLVAPPAGEAPELSLAKRTELSARNRLLTVQADLYQAEIRRTDKLAELFPLQRDLAKREANLADKVVTQLSALVDTARQVESERQAVEARRQANFADPAIRDLAVTNADLAEKRQVIAEKISQVTAEIQEITQQLSTLNGDFQRAQDKVDKAGHTAIVGLMLRRQYDKLPSLRRSEQRLHRIEQELPVASLERLEIQEDRAALFDMDVVRDQIMMQFDPEMDPVRLDEIRGMVNDLLIAKLELLDKLGDELDAYLVNLSELETNDRDLIKRADAFRAFIDEHVLWIRSADPIRLADIPHAATAVHTLLDRRDMLTLVRVTGIDTLRQPWMASLVIGIASLLLGFQTKLRARIRELCSSRANSMGWTFLPAIRALLLTATVAAQGPIVVWYFGWRMISAEDDSDLGGALGPALCYAAILTWFSAFLRSICRRDGVAETFFDWPHSSLRLARQSLRWLTWMGVPLAAIVLIAQGYKQGEGTNSLGRLAFMLTMLVVIAFSRATLSKQSNVFREEIAKDPKGWLNRMR
;
A
#
# COMPACT_ATOMS: atom_id res chain seq x y z
N MET A 1 2.42 -2.63 45.14
CA MET A 1 3.42 -1.77 45.81
C MET A 1 3.74 -0.66 44.84
N LEU A 2 3.40 0.63 44.98
CA LEU A 2 2.91 1.53 46.05
C LEU A 2 1.71 2.30 45.43
N LEU A 3 0.50 2.48 45.99
CA LEU A 3 -0.01 3.04 47.27
C LEU A 3 0.42 4.49 47.57
N VAL A 4 -0.45 5.46 47.23
CA VAL A 4 -0.94 6.68 47.95
C VAL A 4 -2.03 7.29 47.03
N GLY A 5 -3.23 7.73 47.39
CA GLY A 5 -3.94 7.93 48.66
C GLY A 5 -5.18 8.80 48.37
N ASN A 6 -6.34 8.40 48.89
CA ASN A 6 -7.64 9.07 48.79
C ASN A 6 -7.64 10.52 49.30
N ALA A 7 -8.45 11.39 48.67
CA ALA A 7 -9.08 12.53 49.34
C ALA A 7 -10.47 12.78 48.72
N VAL A 8 -11.50 12.46 49.50
CA VAL A 8 -12.92 12.78 49.28
C VAL A 8 -13.18 14.21 49.75
N ALA A 9 -13.84 15.02 48.92
CA ALA A 9 -14.49 16.25 49.37
C ALA A 9 -15.79 16.47 48.58
N GLN A 10 -16.92 16.30 49.28
CA GLN A 10 -18.25 16.74 48.88
C GLN A 10 -18.33 18.27 48.94
N SER A 11 -18.82 18.92 47.89
CA SER A 11 -19.55 20.19 47.99
C SER A 11 -20.38 20.39 46.72
N GLY A 12 -21.69 20.57 46.91
CA GLY A 12 -22.67 20.59 45.82
C GLY A 12 -22.87 21.93 45.11
N ASN A 13 -23.88 21.85 44.25
CA ASN A 13 -24.66 22.86 43.55
C ASN A 13 -24.28 23.16 42.08
N PRO A 14 -25.26 23.14 41.15
CA PRO A 14 -25.03 23.13 39.70
C PRO A 14 -25.01 24.55 39.11
N LEU A 15 -24.07 24.80 38.20
CA LEU A 15 -24.03 26.01 37.39
C LEU A 15 -24.68 25.76 36.02
N ARG A 16 -25.87 26.35 35.90
CA ARG A 16 -26.61 26.72 34.67
C ARG A 16 -25.67 27.28 33.58
N PRO A 17 -25.74 26.84 32.32
CA PRO A 17 -25.18 27.59 31.21
C PRO A 17 -26.22 28.60 30.68
N GLN A 18 -25.84 29.89 30.66
CA GLN A 18 -26.58 30.93 29.96
C GLN A 18 -26.39 30.76 28.45
N MET A 19 -27.48 30.54 27.71
CA MET A 19 -27.49 30.69 26.26
C MET A 19 -27.30 32.16 25.90
N GLY A 20 -26.16 32.50 25.32
CA GLY A 20 -25.92 33.75 24.63
C GLY A 20 -26.43 33.68 23.20
N SER A 21 -27.52 34.39 22.92
CA SER A 21 -28.02 34.66 21.58
C SER A 21 -27.01 35.45 20.73
N GLN A 22 -26.58 34.90 19.60
CA GLN A 22 -25.91 35.63 18.51
C GLN A 22 -26.64 35.31 17.19
N PRO A 23 -26.94 36.31 16.34
CA PRO A 23 -27.75 36.14 15.15
C PRO A 23 -26.92 35.64 13.94
N ILE A 24 -27.52 34.72 13.19
CA ILE A 24 -27.03 34.25 11.88
C ILE A 24 -27.31 35.34 10.83
N PRO A 25 -26.34 35.73 9.98
CA PRO A 25 -26.60 36.64 8.88
C PRO A 25 -27.32 35.92 7.73
N THR A 26 -28.48 36.44 7.37
CA THR A 26 -29.25 36.09 6.17
C THR A 26 -28.54 36.59 4.92
N GLY A 27 -27.84 35.70 4.21
CA GLY A 27 -27.35 35.93 2.85
C GLY A 27 -28.23 35.19 1.85
N GLY A 28 -29.11 35.91 1.16
CA GLY A 28 -29.95 35.37 0.10
C GLY A 28 -29.12 34.92 -1.10
N VAL A 29 -29.29 33.66 -1.50
CA VAL A 29 -28.76 33.13 -2.76
C VAL A 29 -29.81 33.35 -3.84
N THR A 30 -29.52 34.30 -4.72
CA THR A 30 -30.21 34.51 -6.00
C THR A 30 -29.98 33.31 -6.91
N VAL A 31 -31.08 32.67 -7.31
CA VAL A 31 -31.16 31.69 -8.40
C VAL A 31 -30.86 32.41 -9.71
N ALA A 32 -29.78 32.04 -10.40
CA ALA A 32 -29.50 32.43 -11.77
C ALA A 32 -29.46 31.17 -12.64
N ALA A 33 -30.49 31.03 -13.49
CA ALA A 33 -30.55 30.06 -14.56
C ALA A 33 -29.51 30.40 -15.63
N GLY A 34 -28.72 29.41 -16.06
CA GLY A 34 -27.78 29.49 -17.18
C GLY A 34 -27.93 28.26 -18.06
N ILE A 35 -28.66 28.43 -19.16
CA ILE A 35 -28.77 27.51 -20.30
C ILE A 35 -27.61 27.82 -21.28
N ALA A 36 -27.17 26.78 -22.01
CA ALA A 36 -26.18 26.78 -23.11
C ALA A 36 -24.71 26.82 -22.65
N GLU A 37 -23.77 26.06 -23.21
CA GLU A 37 -23.63 25.69 -24.61
C GLU A 37 -22.66 24.49 -24.74
N ILE A 38 -23.04 23.51 -25.55
CA ILE A 38 -22.22 22.34 -25.92
C ILE A 38 -21.23 22.80 -27.00
N THR A 39 -19.96 22.97 -26.65
CA THR A 39 -18.88 23.13 -27.65
C THR A 39 -18.13 21.82 -27.83
N THR A 40 -18.54 21.09 -28.85
CA THR A 40 -17.77 20.07 -29.56
C THR A 40 -16.71 20.74 -30.42
N HIS A 41 -15.45 20.31 -30.33
CA HIS A 41 -14.43 20.60 -31.35
C HIS A 41 -13.37 19.49 -31.39
N PRO A 42 -12.68 19.33 -32.54
CA PRO A 42 -12.80 18.10 -33.32
C PRO A 42 -11.52 17.27 -33.36
N ILE A 43 -11.72 16.01 -33.74
CA ILE A 43 -10.69 15.05 -34.16
C ILE A 43 -9.95 15.62 -35.38
N VAL A 44 -8.66 15.92 -35.22
CA VAL A 44 -7.74 16.20 -36.33
C VAL A 44 -6.97 14.92 -36.66
N LYS A 45 -7.31 14.31 -37.80
CA LYS A 45 -6.42 13.41 -38.55
C LYS A 45 -5.29 14.24 -39.16
N PRO A 46 -4.10 13.63 -39.35
CA PRO A 46 -3.31 13.92 -40.54
C PRO A 46 -3.17 12.65 -41.40
N SER A 47 -3.61 12.79 -42.65
CA SER A 47 -3.37 11.87 -43.76
C SER A 47 -1.95 12.00 -44.31
N MET A 48 -1.41 10.85 -44.68
CA MET A 48 -0.31 10.55 -45.63
C MET A 48 0.17 11.66 -46.58
N GLN A 49 1.49 11.73 -46.73
CA GLN A 49 2.26 11.66 -48.01
C GLN A 49 3.73 11.37 -47.61
N ALA A 50 4.23 10.16 -47.83
CA ALA A 50 4.87 9.69 -49.07
C ALA A 50 6.17 10.45 -49.37
N ASP A 51 7.30 9.85 -48.99
CA ASP A 51 8.51 9.97 -49.78
C ASP A 51 9.24 8.62 -49.83
N LEU A 52 9.43 8.15 -51.06
CA LEU A 52 10.14 6.95 -51.45
C LEU A 52 11.64 7.15 -51.26
N THR A 53 12.36 6.09 -50.87
CA THR A 53 13.56 5.62 -51.59
C THR A 53 14.07 4.30 -50.99
N LEU A 54 13.82 3.20 -51.71
CA LEU A 54 14.74 2.06 -51.79
C LEU A 54 16.00 2.53 -52.54
N PRO A 55 17.21 2.06 -52.16
CA PRO A 55 17.96 1.16 -53.08
C PRO A 55 19.01 0.26 -52.36
N PRO A 56 19.82 -0.53 -53.08
CA PRO A 56 19.44 -1.59 -54.01
C PRO A 56 20.11 -2.93 -53.64
N ALA A 57 19.63 -4.00 -54.29
CA ALA A 57 20.35 -5.27 -54.40
C ALA A 57 21.40 -5.21 -55.52
N SER A 58 22.60 -5.71 -55.24
CA SER A 58 23.56 -6.32 -56.19
C SER A 58 24.54 -7.14 -55.34
N ALA A 59 24.46 -8.46 -55.33
CA ALA A 59 25.05 -9.40 -56.31
C ALA A 59 26.49 -9.79 -55.94
N ASP A 60 26.81 -11.06 -56.22
CA ASP A 60 28.01 -11.86 -55.93
C ASP A 60 28.05 -12.48 -54.51
N ALA A 61 28.14 -13.81 -54.30
CA ALA A 61 28.61 -14.87 -55.19
C ALA A 61 28.06 -16.27 -54.80
N SER A 62 27.73 -17.04 -55.85
CA SER A 62 27.94 -18.49 -56.05
C SER A 62 27.41 -19.53 -55.05
N ALA A 63 26.37 -20.24 -55.52
CA ALA A 63 26.10 -21.66 -55.24
C ALA A 63 27.24 -22.56 -55.80
N PRO A 64 27.32 -23.84 -55.36
CA PRO A 64 26.68 -24.86 -56.18
C PRO A 64 25.97 -25.97 -55.39
N GLU A 65 24.92 -26.50 -56.02
CA GLU A 65 24.22 -27.76 -55.72
C GLU A 65 24.68 -28.81 -56.78
N PRO A 66 24.14 -30.04 -56.82
CA PRO A 66 24.49 -31.25 -56.09
C PRO A 66 25.24 -32.29 -56.95
N ALA A 67 25.85 -33.31 -56.33
CA ALA A 67 26.39 -34.49 -57.02
C ALA A 67 25.68 -35.76 -56.58
N SER A 68 24.97 -36.36 -57.54
CA SER A 68 24.53 -37.74 -57.59
C SER A 68 25.68 -38.64 -58.06
N THR A 69 25.86 -39.80 -57.44
CA THR A 69 26.39 -41.00 -58.11
C THR A 69 25.87 -42.27 -57.42
N ALA A 70 25.07 -43.03 -58.15
CA ALA A 70 24.90 -44.48 -58.01
C ALA A 70 26.03 -45.19 -58.78
N VAL A 71 26.51 -46.37 -58.32
CA VAL A 71 27.02 -47.50 -59.13
C VAL A 71 27.03 -48.81 -58.30
N ASP A 72 26.31 -49.81 -58.83
CA ASP A 72 26.48 -51.28 -58.96
C ASP A 72 27.19 -52.20 -57.94
N GLU A 73 26.41 -53.17 -57.46
CA GLU A 73 26.41 -54.62 -57.80
C GLU A 73 27.74 -55.36 -58.07
N LYS A 74 28.08 -56.34 -57.21
CA LYS A 74 28.62 -57.66 -57.64
C LYS A 74 28.53 -58.78 -56.59
N LYS A 75 27.93 -59.90 -57.00
CA LYS A 75 27.90 -61.26 -56.41
C LYS A 75 29.24 -62.00 -56.66
N PRO A 76 29.62 -63.03 -55.86
CA PRO A 76 29.44 -64.46 -56.25
C PRO A 76 29.00 -65.36 -55.06
N GLU A 77 28.11 -66.38 -55.16
CA GLU A 77 28.28 -67.81 -55.61
C GLU A 77 29.47 -68.56 -54.97
N THR A 78 29.45 -69.80 -54.42
CA THR A 78 28.49 -70.93 -54.25
C THR A 78 29.09 -72.03 -53.30
N SER A 79 28.29 -72.57 -52.35
CA SER A 79 28.11 -74.01 -51.91
C SER A 79 29.15 -74.76 -50.99
N PRO A 80 28.84 -75.95 -50.36
CA PRO A 80 28.71 -76.21 -48.88
C PRO A 80 29.51 -77.50 -48.42
N PRO A 81 29.16 -78.33 -47.38
CA PRO A 81 28.36 -78.23 -46.14
C PRO A 81 29.12 -78.68 -44.85
N THR A 82 28.58 -78.47 -43.64
CA THR A 82 28.76 -79.41 -42.49
C THR A 82 27.62 -79.24 -41.46
N VAL A 83 26.75 -80.26 -41.46
CA VAL A 83 25.99 -80.92 -40.38
C VAL A 83 25.56 -80.13 -39.12
N ALA A 84 24.24 -80.18 -38.86
CA ALA A 84 23.52 -79.73 -37.67
C ALA A 84 23.98 -80.42 -36.35
N PRO A 85 23.54 -79.95 -35.16
CA PRO A 85 22.22 -80.35 -34.69
C PRO A 85 21.38 -79.23 -34.05
N GLU A 86 20.14 -79.15 -34.51
CA GLU A 86 18.90 -79.10 -33.74
C GLU A 86 19.02 -78.86 -32.21
N ALA A 87 18.57 -77.68 -31.76
CA ALA A 87 18.17 -77.46 -30.37
C ALA A 87 17.06 -76.39 -30.28
N ALA A 88 15.88 -76.87 -29.91
CA ALA A 88 14.79 -76.19 -29.19
C ALA A 88 14.26 -74.84 -29.73
N THR A 89 13.08 -74.95 -30.35
CA THR A 89 12.01 -73.96 -30.41
C THR A 89 11.94 -73.11 -29.12
N SER A 90 12.32 -71.83 -29.24
CA SER A 90 11.90 -70.80 -28.30
C SER A 90 10.43 -70.48 -28.60
N PRO A 91 9.48 -70.56 -27.64
CA PRO A 91 8.13 -70.10 -27.89
C PRO A 91 8.12 -68.57 -28.00
N ASP A 92 8.02 -68.11 -29.23
CA ASP A 92 7.34 -66.91 -29.74
C ASP A 92 6.89 -65.87 -28.68
N ILE A 93 7.62 -64.76 -28.61
CA ILE A 93 7.38 -63.59 -27.73
C ILE A 93 6.27 -62.67 -28.28
N SER A 94 5.64 -62.99 -29.43
CA SER A 94 4.79 -62.04 -30.17
C SER A 94 3.29 -62.03 -29.82
N LYS A 95 2.77 -62.90 -28.94
CA LYS A 95 1.35 -62.86 -28.56
C LYS A 95 1.11 -61.89 -27.41
N ALA A 96 0.46 -60.75 -27.71
CA ALA A 96 0.07 -59.72 -26.75
C ALA A 96 -0.61 -60.33 -25.51
N VAL A 97 -0.10 -59.99 -24.33
CA VAL A 97 -0.71 -60.38 -23.04
C VAL A 97 -2.03 -59.63 -22.88
N THR A 98 -3.14 -60.33 -23.13
CA THR A 98 -4.51 -59.84 -22.97
C THR A 98 -5.14 -60.36 -21.69
N LEU A 99 -6.15 -59.65 -21.19
CA LEU A 99 -6.85 -59.99 -19.94
C LEU A 99 -7.50 -61.39 -20.02
N GLU A 100 -8.05 -61.73 -21.20
CA GLU A 100 -8.58 -63.07 -21.52
C GLU A 100 -7.49 -64.15 -21.45
N ARG A 101 -6.30 -63.87 -22.01
CA ARG A 101 -5.21 -64.85 -22.03
C ARG A 101 -4.63 -65.10 -20.64
N VAL A 102 -4.51 -64.07 -19.81
CA VAL A 102 -4.09 -64.21 -18.41
C VAL A 102 -5.14 -64.97 -17.60
N ALA A 103 -6.43 -64.74 -17.86
CA ALA A 103 -7.52 -65.47 -17.22
C ALA A 103 -7.54 -66.97 -17.60
N GLU A 104 -7.24 -67.31 -18.86
CA GLU A 104 -7.05 -68.69 -19.31
C GLU A 104 -5.86 -69.37 -18.62
N LEU A 105 -4.71 -68.70 -18.54
CA LEU A 105 -3.52 -69.22 -17.88
C LEU A 105 -3.72 -69.39 -16.36
N ALA A 106 -4.47 -68.47 -15.73
CA ALA A 106 -4.85 -68.58 -14.33
C ALA A 106 -5.81 -69.75 -14.06
N LYS A 107 -6.71 -70.07 -14.99
CA LYS A 107 -7.57 -71.26 -14.91
C LYS A 107 -6.77 -72.55 -15.10
N ALA A 108 -5.90 -72.60 -16.12
CA ALA A 108 -5.04 -73.74 -16.39
C ALA A 108 -4.08 -74.06 -15.22
N ALA A 109 -3.57 -73.03 -14.53
CA ALA A 109 -2.73 -73.20 -13.34
C ALA A 109 -3.47 -73.68 -12.09
N ARG A 110 -4.80 -73.53 -12.03
CA ARG A 110 -5.64 -74.08 -10.94
C ARG A 110 -5.97 -75.55 -11.16
N GLU A 111 -6.09 -75.96 -12.42
CA GLU A 111 -6.46 -77.32 -12.84
C GLU A 111 -5.27 -78.28 -12.98
N SER A 112 -4.04 -77.77 -12.91
CA SER A 112 -2.80 -78.55 -13.07
C SER A 112 -2.41 -79.38 -11.83
N ALA A 113 -1.60 -80.43 -12.03
CA ALA A 113 -1.19 -81.39 -11.00
C ALA A 113 0.08 -80.97 -10.21
N LEU A 114 0.21 -79.70 -9.84
CA LEU A 114 1.35 -79.19 -9.03
C LEU A 114 1.03 -79.13 -7.53
N SER A 115 2.08 -78.98 -6.71
CA SER A 115 1.99 -78.75 -5.27
C SER A 115 1.16 -77.51 -4.93
N ASP A 116 0.42 -77.54 -3.82
CA ASP A 116 -0.44 -76.45 -3.38
C ASP A 116 0.30 -75.12 -3.15
N GLU A 117 1.56 -75.16 -2.73
CA GLU A 117 2.42 -73.97 -2.55
C GLU A 117 2.69 -73.25 -3.88
N LEU A 118 3.07 -73.99 -4.93
CA LEU A 118 3.28 -73.44 -6.28
C LEU A 118 1.98 -72.88 -6.89
N LYS A 119 0.83 -73.53 -6.66
CA LYS A 119 -0.47 -73.04 -7.11
C LYS A 119 -0.83 -71.69 -6.48
N ALA A 120 -0.56 -71.52 -5.20
CA ALA A 120 -0.78 -70.26 -4.50
C ALA A 120 0.11 -69.13 -5.04
N GLU A 121 1.39 -69.42 -5.33
CA GLU A 121 2.31 -68.44 -5.91
C GLU A 121 1.93 -68.05 -7.35
N LEU A 122 1.57 -69.03 -8.19
CA LEU A 122 1.06 -68.78 -9.54
C LEU A 122 -0.22 -67.91 -9.52
N ALA A 123 -1.16 -68.22 -8.62
CA ALA A 123 -2.39 -67.45 -8.48
C ALA A 123 -2.12 -65.98 -8.12
N LYS A 124 -1.17 -65.73 -7.20
CA LYS A 124 -0.77 -64.36 -6.82
C LYS A 124 -0.17 -63.58 -7.99
N ARG A 125 0.71 -64.23 -8.77
CA ARG A 125 1.37 -63.62 -9.94
C ARG A 125 0.38 -63.28 -11.06
N TYR A 126 -0.54 -64.21 -11.36
CA TYR A 126 -1.59 -63.95 -12.35
C TYR A 126 -2.60 -62.91 -11.88
N GLN A 127 -2.91 -62.84 -10.58
CA GLN A 127 -3.75 -61.78 -10.03
C GLN A 127 -3.08 -60.40 -10.21
N ALA A 128 -1.80 -60.26 -9.87
CA ALA A 128 -1.04 -59.03 -10.11
C ALA A 128 -0.99 -58.63 -11.60
N ALA A 129 -0.90 -59.62 -12.50
CA ALA A 129 -0.99 -59.39 -13.94
C ALA A 129 -2.37 -58.89 -14.37
N THR A 130 -3.46 -59.44 -13.81
CA THR A 130 -4.82 -58.96 -14.10
C THR A 130 -5.09 -57.56 -13.57
N GLU A 131 -4.63 -57.23 -12.37
CA GLU A 131 -4.73 -55.88 -11.79
C GLU A 131 -3.97 -54.86 -12.65
N SER A 132 -2.78 -55.23 -13.14
CA SER A 132 -2.00 -54.40 -14.04
C SER A 132 -2.74 -54.11 -15.36
N LEU A 133 -3.42 -55.12 -15.93
CA LEU A 133 -4.20 -54.97 -17.16
C LEU A 133 -5.50 -54.18 -16.94
N GLN A 134 -6.16 -54.30 -15.79
CA GLN A 134 -7.29 -53.44 -15.44
C GLN A 134 -6.88 -51.96 -15.35
N GLY A 135 -5.70 -51.69 -14.76
CA GLY A 135 -5.12 -50.34 -14.73
C GLY A 135 -4.83 -49.77 -16.12
N VAL A 136 -4.53 -50.62 -17.11
CA VAL A 136 -4.35 -50.18 -18.52
C VAL A 136 -5.65 -49.60 -19.06
N ASP A 137 -6.79 -50.29 -18.86
CA ASP A 137 -8.09 -49.82 -19.35
C ASP A 137 -8.51 -48.50 -18.70
N GLU A 138 -8.24 -48.31 -17.40
CA GLU A 138 -8.49 -47.04 -16.72
C GLU A 138 -7.62 -45.90 -17.28
N CYS A 139 -6.35 -46.16 -17.56
CA CYS A 139 -5.46 -45.16 -18.17
C CYS A 139 -5.91 -44.81 -19.59
N LEU A 140 -6.31 -45.79 -20.40
CA LEU A 140 -6.83 -45.56 -21.76
C LEU A 140 -8.12 -44.73 -21.74
N ARG A 141 -9.04 -44.97 -20.80
CA ARG A 141 -10.24 -44.14 -20.65
C ARG A 141 -9.90 -42.68 -20.34
N LYS A 142 -8.92 -42.43 -19.47
CA LYS A 142 -8.47 -41.07 -19.16
C LYS A 142 -7.77 -40.39 -20.34
N ILE A 143 -6.97 -41.13 -21.11
CA ILE A 143 -6.35 -40.62 -22.34
C ILE A 143 -7.45 -40.17 -23.32
N ALA A 144 -8.48 -40.98 -23.54
CA ALA A 144 -9.59 -40.63 -24.41
C ALA A 144 -10.36 -39.38 -23.93
N GLN A 145 -10.56 -39.23 -22.61
CA GLN A 145 -11.14 -38.02 -22.02
C GLN A 145 -10.26 -36.78 -22.28
N TYR A 146 -8.94 -36.90 -22.13
CA TYR A 146 -8.03 -35.78 -22.41
C TYR A 146 -7.97 -35.43 -23.89
N GLU A 147 -8.10 -36.41 -24.79
CA GLU A 147 -8.21 -36.18 -26.23
C GLU A 147 -9.48 -35.41 -26.59
N GLN A 148 -10.61 -35.78 -25.99
CA GLN A 148 -11.87 -35.05 -26.17
C GLN A 148 -11.79 -33.61 -25.61
N ASP A 149 -11.18 -33.41 -24.44
CA ASP A 149 -10.95 -32.07 -23.90
C ASP A 149 -10.09 -31.20 -24.82
N MET A 150 -9.12 -31.80 -25.52
CA MET A 150 -8.27 -31.10 -26.48
C MET A 150 -9.03 -30.72 -27.76
N THR A 151 -9.97 -31.53 -28.22
CA THR A 151 -10.81 -31.21 -29.38
C THR A 151 -11.81 -30.11 -29.05
N ASP A 152 -12.50 -30.22 -27.92
CA ASP A 152 -13.52 -29.26 -27.48
C ASP A 152 -12.90 -27.93 -27.03
N GLY A 153 -11.62 -27.97 -26.63
CA GLY A 153 -10.83 -26.81 -26.23
C GLY A 153 -10.77 -25.68 -27.25
N GLY A 154 -10.76 -26.00 -28.55
CA GLY A 154 -10.72 -25.01 -29.61
C GLY A 154 -11.96 -24.10 -29.62
N GLU A 155 -13.14 -24.70 -29.49
CA GLU A 155 -14.41 -23.96 -29.40
C GLU A 155 -14.47 -23.11 -28.12
N ARG A 156 -13.96 -23.64 -27.01
CA ARG A 156 -13.89 -22.91 -25.73
C ARG A 156 -12.94 -21.70 -25.79
N ILE A 157 -11.85 -21.79 -26.56
CA ILE A 157 -10.93 -20.66 -26.77
C ILE A 157 -11.62 -19.59 -27.61
N GLU A 158 -12.27 -19.96 -28.71
CA GLU A 158 -12.95 -19.00 -29.58
C GLU A 158 -14.13 -18.31 -28.87
N THR A 159 -14.94 -19.05 -28.13
CA THR A 159 -16.02 -18.47 -27.30
C THR A 159 -15.47 -17.52 -26.23
N ALA A 160 -14.36 -17.87 -25.57
CA ALA A 160 -13.72 -17.00 -24.59
C ALA A 160 -13.14 -15.72 -25.23
N ARG A 161 -12.52 -15.83 -26.41
CA ARG A 161 -12.04 -14.67 -27.19
C ARG A 161 -13.20 -13.75 -27.58
N GLN A 162 -14.29 -14.30 -28.09
CA GLN A 162 -15.48 -13.54 -28.46
C GLN A 162 -16.07 -12.78 -27.27
N ALA A 163 -16.19 -13.43 -26.11
CA ALA A 163 -16.63 -12.79 -24.88
C ALA A 163 -15.67 -11.68 -24.40
N LEU A 164 -14.36 -11.82 -24.66
CA LEU A 164 -13.37 -10.76 -24.38
C LEU A 164 -13.39 -9.62 -25.40
N THR A 165 -13.84 -9.83 -26.62
CA THR A 165 -13.99 -8.75 -27.60
C THR A 165 -15.35 -8.06 -27.56
N ALA A 166 -16.36 -8.71 -26.99
CA ALA A 166 -17.68 -8.11 -26.81
C ALA A 166 -17.59 -6.84 -25.97
N THR A 167 -18.29 -5.79 -26.40
CA THR A 167 -18.49 -4.57 -25.61
C THR A 167 -19.14 -4.94 -24.29
N MET A 168 -18.58 -4.43 -23.19
CA MET A 168 -19.07 -4.72 -21.86
C MET A 168 -20.53 -4.24 -21.75
N PRO A 169 -21.44 -5.03 -21.16
CA PRO A 169 -22.72 -4.50 -20.75
C PRO A 169 -22.43 -3.33 -19.81
N GLU A 170 -22.90 -2.14 -20.18
CA GLU A 170 -22.86 -1.00 -19.28
C GLU A 170 -23.61 -1.38 -18.01
N ALA A 171 -23.05 -1.01 -16.85
CA ALA A 171 -23.75 -1.23 -15.58
C ALA A 171 -25.15 -0.61 -15.74
N ALA A 172 -26.19 -1.43 -15.60
CA ALA A 172 -27.56 -0.99 -15.88
C ALA A 172 -27.82 0.28 -15.08
N ALA A 173 -28.28 1.34 -15.74
CA ALA A 173 -28.62 2.59 -15.08
C ALA A 173 -29.71 2.30 -14.05
N VAL A 174 -29.33 2.35 -12.77
CA VAL A 174 -30.26 2.16 -11.66
C VAL A 174 -31.16 3.39 -11.61
N ASP A 175 -32.48 3.18 -11.64
CA ASP A 175 -33.44 4.29 -11.57
C ASP A 175 -33.33 4.98 -10.21
N ALA A 176 -33.03 6.28 -10.20
CA ALA A 176 -32.83 7.07 -8.98
C ALA A 176 -34.12 7.25 -8.13
N LYS A 177 -35.25 6.66 -8.55
CA LYS A 177 -36.55 6.74 -7.88
C LYS A 177 -36.88 5.56 -6.96
N LEU A 178 -36.01 4.54 -6.88
CA LEU A 178 -36.18 3.41 -5.97
C LEU A 178 -36.17 3.87 -4.50
N SER A 179 -36.92 3.17 -3.64
CA SER A 179 -36.92 3.45 -2.19
C SER A 179 -35.60 3.01 -1.54
N LEU A 180 -35.24 3.60 -0.38
CA LEU A 180 -33.99 3.25 0.32
C LEU A 180 -33.88 1.74 0.57
N ARG A 181 -34.97 1.12 1.04
CA ARG A 181 -35.02 -0.32 1.35
C ARG A 181 -34.78 -1.21 0.11
N GLU A 182 -35.26 -0.78 -1.06
CA GLU A 182 -35.02 -1.48 -2.32
C GLU A 182 -33.58 -1.32 -2.78
N LEU A 183 -33.00 -0.11 -2.64
CA LEU A 183 -31.60 0.15 -2.95
C LEU A 183 -30.64 -0.66 -2.05
N GLU A 184 -30.95 -0.77 -0.76
CA GLU A 184 -30.17 -1.60 0.19
C GLU A 184 -30.23 -3.08 -0.18
N SER A 185 -31.41 -3.60 -0.51
CA SER A 185 -31.56 -4.99 -0.98
C SER A 185 -30.78 -5.26 -2.28
N LEU A 186 -30.76 -4.31 -3.21
CA LEU A 186 -29.99 -4.41 -4.45
C LEU A 186 -28.48 -4.35 -4.20
N LEU A 187 -28.05 -3.51 -3.26
CA LEU A 187 -26.65 -3.42 -2.85
C LEU A 187 -26.16 -4.74 -2.23
N ASP A 188 -26.98 -5.38 -1.39
CA ASP A 188 -26.64 -6.67 -0.79
C ASP A 188 -26.53 -7.78 -1.84
N GLU A 189 -27.46 -7.84 -2.80
CA GLU A 189 -27.37 -8.77 -3.93
C GLU A 189 -26.11 -8.51 -4.78
N ALA A 190 -25.76 -7.24 -5.02
CA ALA A 190 -24.57 -6.86 -5.76
C ALA A 190 -23.28 -7.26 -5.01
N LYS A 191 -23.22 -7.08 -3.68
CA LYS A 191 -22.10 -7.52 -2.83
C LYS A 191 -21.92 -9.05 -2.87
N GLN A 192 -23.01 -9.81 -2.86
CA GLN A 192 -22.94 -11.27 -3.04
C GLN A 192 -22.38 -11.66 -4.41
N LYS A 193 -22.77 -10.96 -5.49
CA LYS A 193 -22.21 -11.19 -6.82
C LYS A 193 -20.73 -10.80 -6.89
N GLN A 194 -20.31 -9.72 -6.24
CA GLN A 194 -18.91 -9.28 -6.16
C GLN A 194 -18.04 -10.33 -5.46
N THR A 195 -18.48 -10.85 -4.31
CA THR A 195 -17.75 -11.88 -3.56
C THR A 195 -17.64 -13.20 -4.35
N ALA A 196 -18.72 -13.63 -5.02
CA ALA A 196 -18.70 -14.79 -5.90
C ALA A 196 -17.73 -14.61 -7.09
N ALA A 197 -17.75 -13.43 -7.73
CA ALA A 197 -16.85 -13.12 -8.84
C ALA A 197 -15.38 -13.03 -8.40
N ALA A 198 -15.11 -12.45 -7.22
CA ALA A 198 -13.77 -12.40 -6.64
C ALA A 198 -13.22 -13.79 -6.30
N THR A 199 -14.08 -14.67 -5.75
CA THR A 199 -13.73 -16.08 -5.47
C THR A 199 -13.38 -16.81 -6.76
N LYS A 200 -14.20 -16.66 -7.80
CA LYS A 200 -13.95 -17.25 -9.13
C LYS A 200 -12.64 -16.74 -9.73
N LEU A 201 -12.32 -15.45 -9.60
CA LEU A 201 -11.04 -14.89 -10.07
C LEU A 201 -9.86 -15.52 -9.32
N SER A 202 -9.93 -15.58 -7.98
CA SER A 202 -8.89 -16.17 -7.13
C SER A 202 -8.63 -17.64 -7.48
N GLU A 203 -9.69 -18.43 -7.68
CA GLU A 203 -9.58 -19.83 -8.12
C GLU A 203 -8.85 -19.96 -9.46
N ARG A 204 -9.18 -19.11 -10.45
CA ARG A 204 -8.52 -19.12 -11.78
C ARG A 204 -7.06 -18.69 -11.70
N GLU A 205 -6.73 -17.72 -10.85
CA GLU A 205 -5.35 -17.30 -10.63
C GLU A 205 -4.52 -18.39 -9.94
N ALA A 206 -5.10 -19.07 -8.95
CA ALA A 206 -4.47 -20.22 -8.28
C ALA A 206 -4.25 -21.40 -9.24
N GLU A 207 -5.21 -21.69 -10.12
CA GLU A 207 -5.06 -22.69 -11.18
C GLU A 207 -3.89 -22.37 -12.12
N LEU A 208 -3.76 -21.11 -12.54
CA LEU A 208 -2.66 -20.65 -13.40
C LEU A 208 -1.30 -20.77 -12.72
N LYS A 209 -1.19 -20.42 -11.44
CA LYS A 209 0.07 -20.51 -10.68
C LYS A 209 0.51 -21.96 -10.50
N ASN A 210 -0.41 -22.82 -10.07
CA ASN A 210 -0.14 -24.23 -9.78
C ASN A 210 0.14 -25.06 -11.05
N ARG A 211 -0.20 -24.54 -12.24
CA ARG A 211 0.00 -25.21 -13.52
C ARG A 211 1.48 -25.49 -13.82
N ALA A 212 2.36 -24.53 -13.56
CA ALA A 212 3.78 -24.68 -13.86
C ALA A 212 4.41 -25.81 -13.03
N GLU A 213 4.07 -25.85 -11.73
CA GLU A 213 4.49 -26.90 -10.80
C GLU A 213 3.92 -28.26 -11.20
N ARG A 214 2.61 -28.35 -11.48
CA ARG A 214 1.97 -29.59 -11.95
C ARG A 214 2.61 -30.13 -13.23
N LYS A 215 2.92 -29.25 -14.20
CA LYS A 215 3.60 -29.65 -15.44
C LYS A 215 4.98 -30.23 -15.14
N ALA A 216 5.77 -29.60 -14.28
CA ALA A 216 7.08 -30.10 -13.87
C ALA A 216 6.98 -31.48 -13.19
N ASP A 217 5.97 -31.68 -12.35
CA ASP A 217 5.74 -32.97 -11.68
C ASP A 217 5.31 -34.07 -12.65
N TRP A 218 4.48 -33.76 -13.65
CA TRP A 218 4.15 -34.72 -14.71
C TRP A 218 5.37 -35.11 -15.55
N ILE A 219 6.25 -34.15 -15.88
CA ILE A 219 7.51 -34.44 -16.59
C ILE A 219 8.38 -35.41 -15.77
N LYS A 220 8.56 -35.14 -14.46
CA LYS A 220 9.29 -36.04 -13.56
C LYS A 220 8.68 -37.44 -13.53
N LYS A 221 7.35 -37.55 -13.45
CA LYS A 221 6.63 -38.83 -13.47
C LYS A 221 6.80 -39.60 -14.79
N VAL A 222 6.90 -38.90 -15.92
CA VAL A 222 7.22 -39.53 -17.21
C VAL A 222 8.63 -40.14 -17.15
N ASP A 223 9.62 -39.38 -16.68
CA ASP A 223 11.01 -39.84 -16.60
C ASP A 223 11.18 -41.02 -15.62
N GLU A 224 10.55 -40.96 -14.45
CA GLU A 224 10.55 -42.05 -13.47
C GLU A 224 9.87 -43.32 -14.01
N THR A 225 8.72 -43.17 -14.66
CA THR A 225 7.99 -44.29 -15.27
C THR A 225 8.82 -44.91 -16.40
N ARG A 226 9.47 -44.10 -17.26
CA ARG A 226 10.36 -44.60 -18.31
C ARG A 226 11.55 -45.37 -17.76
N LYS A 227 12.18 -44.90 -16.67
CA LYS A 227 13.24 -45.66 -15.99
C LYS A 227 12.75 -47.03 -15.51
N ARG A 228 11.55 -47.10 -14.92
CA ARG A 228 10.95 -48.38 -14.49
C ARG A 228 10.63 -49.31 -15.67
N ILE A 229 10.16 -48.77 -16.79
CA ILE A 229 9.96 -49.54 -18.03
C ILE A 229 11.28 -50.19 -18.45
N THR A 230 12.37 -49.41 -18.55
CA THR A 230 13.68 -49.94 -18.94
C THR A 230 14.23 -50.99 -17.97
N GLN A 231 13.98 -50.85 -16.67
CA GLN A 231 14.35 -51.86 -15.67
C GLN A 231 13.59 -53.18 -15.88
N ILE A 232 12.27 -53.11 -16.10
CA ILE A 232 11.45 -54.30 -16.36
C ILE A 232 11.82 -54.95 -17.69
N GLU A 233 12.15 -54.16 -18.72
CA GLU A 233 12.66 -54.69 -20.00
C GLU A 233 13.98 -55.44 -19.81
N GLN A 234 14.89 -54.91 -19.01
CA GLN A 234 16.13 -55.60 -18.65
C GLN A 234 15.85 -56.90 -17.88
N GLU A 235 14.93 -56.90 -16.92
CA GLU A 235 14.52 -58.10 -16.19
C GLU A 235 13.88 -59.17 -17.10
N LEU A 236 13.12 -58.74 -18.12
CA LEU A 236 12.52 -59.64 -19.11
C LEU A 236 13.56 -60.28 -20.04
N LEU A 237 14.71 -59.63 -20.25
CA LEU A 237 15.83 -60.15 -21.05
C LEU A 237 16.71 -61.16 -20.29
N VAL A 238 16.67 -61.19 -18.96
CA VAL A 238 17.45 -62.15 -18.15
C VAL A 238 16.88 -63.57 -18.31
N ALA A 239 17.75 -64.53 -18.59
CA ALA A 239 17.37 -65.95 -18.71
C ALA A 239 16.91 -66.52 -17.35
N PRO A 240 15.93 -67.46 -17.32
CA PRO A 240 15.47 -68.07 -16.08
C PRO A 240 16.63 -68.79 -15.36
N PRO A 241 16.75 -68.66 -14.04
CA PRO A 241 17.78 -69.36 -13.26
C PRO A 241 17.65 -70.89 -13.40
N ALA A 242 18.80 -71.56 -13.49
CA ALA A 242 18.85 -73.02 -13.64
C ALA A 242 18.24 -73.72 -12.41
N GLY A 243 17.07 -74.36 -12.60
CA GLY A 243 16.33 -75.08 -11.55
C GLY A 243 14.92 -74.56 -11.25
N GLU A 244 14.48 -73.44 -11.85
CA GLU A 244 13.13 -72.90 -11.67
C GLU A 244 12.07 -73.67 -12.49
N ALA A 245 10.88 -73.88 -11.92
CA ALA A 245 9.79 -74.56 -12.63
C ALA A 245 9.36 -73.75 -13.87
N PRO A 246 9.09 -74.39 -15.02
CA PRO A 246 8.75 -73.69 -16.27
C PRO A 246 7.45 -72.88 -16.15
N GLU A 247 6.49 -73.36 -15.35
CA GLU A 247 5.22 -72.66 -15.10
C GLU A 247 5.39 -71.38 -14.28
N LEU A 248 6.30 -71.40 -13.28
CA LEU A 248 6.62 -70.22 -12.46
C LEU A 248 7.35 -69.16 -13.29
N SER A 249 8.28 -69.60 -14.14
CA SER A 249 8.98 -68.73 -15.10
C SER A 249 8.02 -68.05 -16.08
N LEU A 250 7.00 -68.79 -16.55
CA LEU A 250 5.95 -68.25 -17.41
C LEU A 250 5.09 -67.22 -16.67
N ALA A 251 4.64 -67.52 -15.45
CA ALA A 251 3.84 -66.60 -14.63
C ALA A 251 4.58 -65.30 -14.26
N LYS A 252 5.89 -65.39 -14.00
CA LYS A 252 6.73 -64.21 -13.74
C LYS A 252 6.88 -63.34 -14.99
N ARG A 253 7.07 -63.95 -16.16
CA ARG A 253 7.13 -63.23 -17.44
C ARG A 253 5.80 -62.58 -17.81
N THR A 254 4.67 -63.24 -17.56
CA THR A 254 3.33 -62.66 -17.81
C THR A 254 3.03 -61.49 -16.87
N GLU A 255 3.41 -61.57 -15.59
CA GLU A 255 3.31 -60.45 -14.65
C GLU A 255 4.17 -59.25 -15.11
N LEU A 256 5.45 -59.49 -15.39
CA LEU A 256 6.37 -58.43 -15.80
C LEU A 256 5.95 -57.77 -17.13
N SER A 257 5.47 -58.54 -18.11
CA SER A 257 4.95 -57.99 -19.36
C SER A 257 3.63 -57.23 -19.20
N ALA A 258 2.71 -57.71 -18.35
CA ALA A 258 1.49 -56.97 -18.01
C ALA A 258 1.81 -55.65 -17.30
N ARG A 259 2.77 -55.66 -16.37
CA ARG A 259 3.24 -54.47 -15.66
C ARG A 259 3.97 -53.49 -16.58
N ASN A 260 4.79 -53.99 -17.51
CA ASN A 260 5.45 -53.17 -18.53
C ASN A 260 4.41 -52.44 -19.40
N ARG A 261 3.36 -53.16 -19.83
CA ARG A 261 2.24 -52.58 -20.59
C ARG A 261 1.52 -51.48 -19.81
N LEU A 262 1.23 -51.71 -18.52
CA LEU A 262 0.64 -50.69 -17.65
C LEU A 262 1.51 -49.43 -17.58
N LEU A 263 2.80 -49.58 -17.25
CA LEU A 263 3.71 -48.44 -17.13
C LEU A 263 3.86 -47.68 -18.45
N THR A 264 3.86 -48.39 -19.59
CA THR A 264 3.91 -47.76 -20.92
C THR A 264 2.69 -46.89 -21.16
N VAL A 265 1.49 -47.42 -20.96
CA VAL A 265 0.23 -46.66 -21.12
C VAL A 265 0.12 -45.54 -20.08
N GLN A 266 0.64 -45.74 -18.87
CA GLN A 266 0.70 -44.71 -17.84
C GLN A 266 1.65 -43.56 -18.21
N ALA A 267 2.77 -43.85 -18.86
CA ALA A 267 3.65 -42.82 -19.42
C ALA A 267 2.96 -42.05 -20.55
N ASP A 268 2.17 -42.72 -21.39
CA ASP A 268 1.36 -42.08 -22.43
C ASP A 268 0.25 -41.21 -21.84
N LEU A 269 -0.38 -41.64 -20.75
CA LEU A 269 -1.35 -40.83 -19.99
C LEU A 269 -0.72 -39.53 -19.49
N TYR A 270 0.47 -39.61 -18.89
CA TYR A 270 1.17 -38.42 -18.40
C TYR A 270 1.60 -37.50 -19.55
N GLN A 271 2.03 -38.05 -20.68
CA GLN A 271 2.29 -37.27 -21.89
C GLN A 271 1.01 -36.63 -22.47
N ALA A 272 -0.12 -37.34 -22.44
CA ALA A 272 -1.40 -36.81 -22.89
C ALA A 272 -1.85 -35.61 -22.04
N GLU A 273 -1.67 -35.67 -20.71
CA GLU A 273 -1.95 -34.53 -19.84
C GLU A 273 -1.02 -33.32 -20.12
N ILE A 274 0.28 -33.57 -20.35
CA ILE A 274 1.21 -32.50 -20.78
C ILE A 274 0.72 -31.86 -22.09
N ARG A 275 0.38 -32.67 -23.11
CA ARG A 275 -0.16 -32.19 -24.39
C ARG A 275 -1.47 -31.41 -24.21
N ARG A 276 -2.37 -31.88 -23.35
CA ARG A 276 -3.62 -31.19 -23.00
C ARG A 276 -3.35 -29.81 -22.40
N THR A 277 -2.45 -29.73 -21.42
CA THR A 277 -2.10 -28.43 -20.82
C THR A 277 -1.49 -27.48 -21.84
N ASP A 278 -0.66 -27.96 -22.76
CA ASP A 278 -0.03 -27.14 -23.80
C ASP A 278 -1.03 -26.68 -24.87
N LYS A 279 -1.95 -27.56 -25.29
CA LYS A 279 -3.01 -27.23 -26.25
C LYS A 279 -3.99 -26.21 -25.68
N LEU A 280 -4.35 -26.34 -24.40
CA LEU A 280 -5.25 -25.44 -23.69
C LEU A 280 -4.52 -24.24 -23.06
N ALA A 281 -3.23 -24.01 -23.36
CA ALA A 281 -2.43 -22.96 -22.74
C ALA A 281 -3.05 -21.56 -22.87
N GLU A 282 -3.74 -21.30 -23.97
CA GLU A 282 -4.42 -20.03 -24.21
C GLU A 282 -5.74 -19.89 -23.45
N LEU A 283 -6.46 -21.00 -23.21
CA LEU A 283 -7.78 -20.95 -22.58
C LEU A 283 -7.72 -20.40 -21.15
N PHE A 284 -6.71 -20.79 -20.37
CA PHE A 284 -6.64 -20.42 -18.95
C PHE A 284 -6.43 -18.91 -18.71
N PRO A 285 -5.47 -18.22 -19.39
CA PRO A 285 -5.38 -16.76 -19.33
C PRO A 285 -6.68 -16.07 -19.76
N LEU A 286 -7.35 -16.55 -20.82
CA LEU A 286 -8.62 -15.99 -21.28
C LEU A 286 -9.72 -16.13 -20.22
N GLN A 287 -9.81 -17.29 -19.56
CA GLN A 287 -10.76 -17.51 -18.46
C GLN A 287 -10.48 -16.64 -17.24
N ARG A 288 -9.20 -16.45 -16.87
CA ARG A 288 -8.81 -15.48 -15.84
C ARG A 288 -9.23 -14.08 -16.23
N ASP A 289 -8.97 -13.67 -17.47
CA ASP A 289 -9.31 -12.31 -17.95
C ASP A 289 -10.82 -12.08 -17.98
N LEU A 290 -11.61 -13.09 -18.32
CA LEU A 290 -13.06 -13.05 -18.21
C LEU A 290 -13.53 -12.94 -16.74
N ALA A 291 -13.00 -13.78 -15.84
CA ALA A 291 -13.32 -13.69 -14.41
C ALA A 291 -12.91 -12.33 -13.82
N LYS A 292 -11.79 -11.77 -14.28
CA LYS A 292 -11.33 -10.44 -13.88
C LYS A 292 -12.26 -9.35 -14.36
N ARG A 293 -12.78 -9.46 -15.58
CA ARG A 293 -13.80 -8.53 -16.10
C ARG A 293 -15.10 -8.63 -15.33
N GLU A 294 -15.57 -9.83 -15.03
CA GLU A 294 -16.76 -10.05 -14.20
C GLU A 294 -16.59 -9.42 -12.82
N ALA A 295 -15.45 -9.64 -12.16
CA ALA A 295 -15.14 -9.04 -10.86
C ALA A 295 -15.11 -7.50 -10.92
N ASN A 296 -14.44 -6.93 -11.93
CA ASN A 296 -14.39 -5.48 -12.13
C ASN A 296 -15.77 -4.87 -12.43
N LEU A 297 -16.67 -5.59 -13.11
CA LEU A 297 -18.04 -5.13 -13.33
C LEU A 297 -18.84 -5.16 -12.03
N ALA A 298 -18.77 -6.25 -11.27
CA ALA A 298 -19.45 -6.37 -10.00
C ALA A 298 -18.99 -5.28 -9.01
N ASP A 299 -17.69 -4.99 -8.98
CA ASP A 299 -17.09 -3.92 -8.18
C ASP A 299 -17.63 -2.52 -8.55
N LYS A 300 -17.71 -2.22 -9.85
CA LYS A 300 -18.31 -0.96 -10.34
C LYS A 300 -19.79 -0.84 -9.96
N VAL A 301 -20.55 -1.93 -10.09
CA VAL A 301 -21.97 -1.94 -9.72
C VAL A 301 -22.16 -1.70 -8.22
N VAL A 302 -21.36 -2.36 -7.38
CA VAL A 302 -21.37 -2.13 -5.92
C VAL A 302 -21.02 -0.68 -5.59
N THR A 303 -19.99 -0.11 -6.23
CA THR A 303 -19.56 1.29 -6.01
C THR A 303 -20.65 2.30 -6.41
N GLN A 304 -21.34 2.06 -7.52
CA GLN A 304 -22.45 2.90 -7.97
C GLN A 304 -23.66 2.79 -7.04
N LEU A 305 -24.03 1.56 -6.66
CA LEU A 305 -25.15 1.32 -5.74
C LEU A 305 -24.87 1.86 -4.35
N SER A 306 -23.64 1.74 -3.83
CA SER A 306 -23.28 2.30 -2.53
C SER A 306 -23.41 3.82 -2.54
N ALA A 307 -22.92 4.49 -3.58
CA ALA A 307 -23.08 5.94 -3.72
C ALA A 307 -24.56 6.36 -3.78
N LEU A 308 -25.41 5.61 -4.48
CA LEU A 308 -26.85 5.88 -4.51
C LEU A 308 -27.51 5.66 -3.14
N VAL A 309 -27.18 4.56 -2.44
CA VAL A 309 -27.66 4.29 -1.08
C VAL A 309 -27.24 5.39 -0.12
N ASP A 310 -25.98 5.83 -0.17
CA ASP A 310 -25.47 6.90 0.69
C ASP A 310 -26.22 8.22 0.45
N THR A 311 -26.48 8.58 -0.81
CA THR A 311 -27.29 9.78 -1.13
C THR A 311 -28.75 9.64 -0.65
N ALA A 312 -29.35 8.46 -0.79
CA ALA A 312 -30.71 8.21 -0.34
C ALA A 312 -30.82 8.29 1.19
N ARG A 313 -29.85 7.73 1.92
CA ARG A 313 -29.74 7.83 3.39
C ARG A 313 -29.59 9.28 3.85
N GLN A 314 -28.76 10.06 3.17
CA GLN A 314 -28.57 11.48 3.52
C GLN A 314 -29.87 12.26 3.37
N VAL A 315 -30.59 12.08 2.26
CA VAL A 315 -31.89 12.73 2.02
C VAL A 315 -32.95 12.29 3.03
N GLU A 316 -32.97 11.01 3.42
CA GLU A 316 -33.88 10.53 4.46
C GLU A 316 -33.58 11.18 5.82
N SER A 317 -32.31 11.22 6.24
CA SER A 317 -31.91 11.84 7.52
C SER A 317 -32.29 13.32 7.57
N GLU A 318 -32.10 14.06 6.46
CA GLU A 318 -32.45 15.48 6.36
C GLU A 318 -33.97 15.68 6.45
N ARG A 319 -34.76 14.84 5.77
CA ARG A 319 -36.23 14.89 5.87
C ARG A 319 -36.70 14.63 7.29
N GLN A 320 -36.18 13.61 7.94
CA GLN A 320 -36.52 13.28 9.34
C GLN A 320 -36.12 14.42 10.30
N ALA A 321 -34.97 15.06 10.11
CA ALA A 321 -34.57 16.23 10.89
C ALA A 321 -35.53 17.43 10.70
N VAL A 322 -35.94 17.71 9.46
CA VAL A 322 -36.92 18.77 9.16
C VAL A 322 -38.29 18.47 9.76
N GLU A 323 -38.76 17.23 9.67
CA GLU A 323 -40.05 16.80 10.25
C GLU A 323 -40.03 16.86 11.78
N ALA A 324 -38.98 16.35 12.43
CA ALA A 324 -38.82 16.42 13.88
C ALA A 324 -38.76 17.87 14.37
N ARG A 325 -38.06 18.76 13.64
CA ARG A 325 -38.01 20.20 13.96
C ARG A 325 -39.36 20.89 13.81
N ARG A 326 -40.16 20.50 12.81
CA ARG A 326 -41.54 21.00 12.68
C ARG A 326 -42.40 20.52 13.85
N GLN A 327 -42.33 19.24 14.20
CA GLN A 327 -43.06 18.69 15.35
C GLN A 327 -42.67 19.43 16.64
N ALA A 328 -41.38 19.73 16.86
CA ALA A 328 -40.92 20.51 18.01
C ALA A 328 -41.44 21.96 18.04
N ASN A 329 -41.57 22.61 16.88
CA ASN A 329 -42.06 23.99 16.78
C ASN A 329 -43.58 24.12 17.00
N PHE A 330 -44.35 23.09 16.61
CA PHE A 330 -45.81 23.06 16.73
C PHE A 330 -46.32 22.25 17.93
N ALA A 331 -45.42 21.70 18.75
CA ALA A 331 -45.76 20.95 19.96
C ALA A 331 -46.45 21.85 21.02
N ASP A 332 -47.39 21.26 21.76
CA ASP A 332 -47.97 21.92 22.95
C ASP A 332 -46.85 22.24 23.96
N PRO A 333 -46.88 23.41 24.62
CA PRO A 333 -45.89 23.79 25.65
C PRO A 333 -45.59 22.69 26.68
N ALA A 334 -46.57 21.83 27.01
CA ALA A 334 -46.43 20.75 27.97
C ALA A 334 -45.46 19.64 27.52
N ILE A 335 -45.34 19.38 26.22
CA ILE A 335 -44.53 18.27 25.64
C ILE A 335 -43.36 18.78 24.79
N ARG A 336 -43.15 20.10 24.76
CA ARG A 336 -42.17 20.77 23.91
C ARG A 336 -40.75 20.28 24.17
N ASP A 337 -40.36 20.10 25.43
CA ASP A 337 -39.01 19.66 25.79
C ASP A 337 -38.68 18.29 25.18
N LEU A 338 -39.63 17.37 25.21
CA LEU A 338 -39.46 16.03 24.64
C LEU A 338 -39.40 16.10 23.10
N ALA A 339 -40.26 16.91 22.48
CA ALA A 339 -40.20 17.13 21.03
C ALA A 339 -38.88 17.80 20.58
N VAL A 340 -38.33 18.72 21.37
CA VAL A 340 -37.01 19.32 21.14
C VAL A 340 -35.90 18.28 21.25
N THR A 341 -35.93 17.40 22.25
CA THR A 341 -34.92 16.33 22.34
C THR A 341 -34.95 15.39 21.14
N ASN A 342 -36.14 15.09 20.60
CA ASN A 342 -36.25 14.29 19.38
C ASN A 342 -35.70 15.04 18.15
N ALA A 343 -35.93 16.35 18.06
CA ALA A 343 -35.35 17.18 17.01
C ALA A 343 -33.82 17.20 17.09
N ASP A 344 -33.25 17.33 18.29
CA ASP A 344 -31.80 17.29 18.52
C ASP A 344 -31.20 15.94 18.12
N LEU A 345 -31.86 14.82 18.46
CA LEU A 345 -31.44 13.48 18.03
C LEU A 345 -31.49 13.33 16.49
N ALA A 346 -32.52 13.86 15.84
CA ALA A 346 -32.63 13.82 14.39
C ALA A 346 -31.56 14.68 13.70
N GLU A 347 -31.20 15.84 14.27
CA GLU A 347 -30.10 16.68 13.79
C GLU A 347 -28.74 16.01 13.97
N LYS A 348 -28.51 15.34 15.12
CA LYS A 348 -27.31 14.52 15.32
C LYS A 348 -27.19 13.42 14.27
N ARG A 349 -28.28 12.72 13.96
CA ARG A 349 -28.29 11.70 12.89
C ARG A 349 -27.88 12.27 11.53
N GLN A 350 -28.38 13.46 11.18
CA GLN A 350 -27.97 14.13 9.95
C GLN A 350 -26.45 14.38 9.91
N VAL A 351 -25.87 14.84 11.03
CA VAL A 351 -24.41 15.08 11.14
C VAL A 351 -23.61 13.78 11.02
N ILE A 352 -24.05 12.71 11.68
CA ILE A 352 -23.38 11.40 11.60
C ILE A 352 -23.49 10.82 10.18
N ALA A 353 -24.65 10.92 9.53
CA ALA A 353 -24.82 10.49 8.14
C ALA A 353 -23.88 11.21 7.17
N GLU A 354 -23.65 12.52 7.36
CA GLU A 354 -22.68 13.28 6.57
C GLU A 354 -21.23 12.79 6.83
N LYS A 355 -20.87 12.54 8.09
CA LYS A 355 -19.54 12.00 8.43
C LYS A 355 -19.31 10.61 7.85
N ILE A 356 -20.31 9.74 7.86
CA ILE A 356 -20.26 8.41 7.23
C ILE A 356 -19.97 8.57 5.74
N SER A 357 -20.72 9.44 5.03
CA SER A 357 -20.51 9.70 3.61
C SER A 357 -19.08 10.19 3.31
N GLN A 358 -18.55 11.10 4.13
CA GLN A 358 -17.17 11.58 4.01
C GLN A 358 -16.15 10.44 4.19
N VAL A 359 -16.25 9.66 5.28
CA VAL A 359 -15.32 8.55 5.55
C VAL A 359 -15.41 7.48 4.47
N THR A 360 -16.60 7.16 3.97
CA THR A 360 -16.78 6.20 2.86
C THR A 360 -16.06 6.67 1.59
N ALA A 361 -16.15 7.96 1.25
CA ALA A 361 -15.41 8.51 0.11
C ALA A 361 -13.88 8.44 0.30
N GLU A 362 -13.40 8.69 1.52
CA GLU A 362 -11.98 8.57 1.87
C GLU A 362 -11.49 7.11 1.79
N ILE A 363 -12.29 6.14 2.25
CA ILE A 363 -12.00 4.69 2.10
C ILE A 363 -11.86 4.33 0.62
N GLN A 364 -12.78 4.79 -0.23
CA GLN A 364 -12.72 4.51 -1.68
C GLN A 364 -11.45 5.09 -2.31
N GLU A 365 -11.08 6.31 -1.96
CA GLU A 365 -9.85 6.95 -2.44
C GLU A 365 -8.61 6.13 -2.06
N ILE A 366 -8.47 5.77 -0.78
CA ILE A 366 -7.30 5.03 -0.27
C ILE A 366 -7.25 3.62 -0.83
N THR A 367 -8.39 2.95 -0.95
CA THR A 367 -8.48 1.60 -1.54
C THR A 367 -7.99 1.61 -2.99
N GLN A 368 -8.37 2.64 -3.76
CA GLN A 368 -7.89 2.82 -5.13
C GLN A 368 -6.38 3.11 -5.18
N GLN A 369 -5.87 3.93 -4.27
CA GLN A 369 -4.44 4.22 -4.16
C GLN A 369 -3.65 2.95 -3.80
N LEU A 370 -4.13 2.15 -2.83
CA LEU A 370 -3.56 0.88 -2.43
C LEU A 370 -3.51 -0.13 -3.57
N SER A 371 -4.62 -0.27 -4.31
CA SER A 371 -4.69 -1.14 -5.49
C SER A 371 -3.66 -0.74 -6.56
N THR A 372 -3.56 0.55 -6.84
CA THR A 372 -2.60 1.10 -7.80
C THR A 372 -1.16 0.86 -7.34
N LEU A 373 -0.86 1.16 -6.07
CA LEU A 373 0.45 0.97 -5.46
C LEU A 373 0.88 -0.51 -5.45
N ASN A 374 -0.03 -1.41 -5.09
CA ASN A 374 0.20 -2.85 -5.11
C ASN A 374 0.51 -3.35 -6.52
N GLY A 375 -0.26 -2.89 -7.51
CA GLY A 375 -0.03 -3.23 -8.92
C GLY A 375 1.28 -2.67 -9.46
N ASP A 376 1.68 -1.46 -9.05
CA ASP A 376 2.97 -0.87 -9.42
C ASP A 376 4.15 -1.60 -8.76
N PHE A 377 4.01 -1.98 -7.50
CA PHE A 377 5.04 -2.70 -6.76
C PHE A 377 5.25 -4.10 -7.32
N GLN A 378 4.19 -4.86 -7.59
CA GLN A 378 4.30 -6.19 -8.20
C GLN A 378 4.94 -6.13 -9.58
N ARG A 379 4.54 -5.16 -10.42
CA ARG A 379 5.15 -4.94 -11.73
C ARG A 379 6.62 -4.53 -11.64
N ALA A 380 7.02 -3.84 -10.57
CA ALA A 380 8.41 -3.48 -10.32
C ALA A 380 9.24 -4.74 -9.98
N GLN A 381 8.75 -5.56 -9.04
CA GLN A 381 9.37 -6.83 -8.67
C GLN A 381 9.56 -7.75 -9.88
N ASP A 382 8.48 -8.03 -10.63
CA ASP A 382 8.52 -8.91 -11.80
C ASP A 382 9.54 -8.45 -12.86
N LYS A 383 9.72 -7.13 -13.02
CA LYS A 383 10.68 -6.57 -13.98
C LYS A 383 12.11 -6.67 -13.50
N VAL A 384 12.35 -6.45 -12.21
CA VAL A 384 13.67 -6.65 -11.59
C VAL A 384 14.08 -8.11 -11.71
N ASP A 385 13.18 -9.05 -11.37
CA ASP A 385 13.46 -10.50 -11.42
C ASP A 385 13.79 -10.99 -12.84
N LYS A 386 13.14 -10.42 -13.87
CA LYS A 386 13.33 -10.82 -15.27
C LYS A 386 14.49 -10.11 -15.97
N ALA A 387 14.67 -8.81 -15.73
CA ALA A 387 15.65 -7.99 -16.45
C ALA A 387 16.97 -7.80 -15.69
N GLY A 388 17.04 -8.26 -14.43
CA GLY A 388 18.19 -8.12 -13.56
C GLY A 388 18.54 -6.66 -13.21
N HIS A 389 19.70 -6.46 -12.59
CA HIS A 389 20.16 -5.16 -12.12
C HIS A 389 20.78 -4.30 -13.26
N THR A 390 19.94 -3.93 -14.24
CA THR A 390 20.37 -3.08 -15.36
C THR A 390 20.14 -1.59 -15.05
N ALA A 391 20.98 -0.69 -15.56
CA ALA A 391 20.82 0.77 -15.38
C ALA A 391 19.44 1.32 -15.83
N ILE A 392 18.81 0.67 -16.82
CA ILE A 392 17.45 0.99 -17.29
C ILE A 392 16.39 0.66 -16.23
N VAL A 393 16.54 -0.48 -15.54
CA VAL A 393 15.64 -0.89 -14.45
C VAL A 393 15.75 0.09 -13.30
N GLY A 394 16.98 0.52 -12.98
CA GLY A 394 17.18 1.57 -12.00
C GLY A 394 16.45 2.87 -12.36
N LEU A 395 16.58 3.35 -13.61
CA LEU A 395 15.90 4.59 -14.04
C LEU A 395 14.38 4.45 -13.97
N MET A 396 13.85 3.27 -14.29
CA MET A 396 12.43 2.96 -14.13
C MET A 396 12.00 3.00 -12.66
N LEU A 397 12.71 2.33 -11.76
CA LEU A 397 12.41 2.30 -10.32
C LEU A 397 12.43 3.71 -9.74
N ARG A 398 13.35 4.56 -10.19
CA ARG A 398 13.37 5.97 -9.80
C ARG A 398 12.14 6.76 -10.26
N ARG A 399 11.70 6.56 -11.51
CA ARG A 399 10.45 7.17 -11.99
C ARG A 399 9.23 6.69 -11.18
N GLN A 400 9.27 5.48 -10.63
CA GLN A 400 8.23 4.99 -9.72
C GLN A 400 8.36 5.62 -8.33
N TYR A 401 9.58 5.83 -7.83
CA TYR A 401 9.81 6.58 -6.59
C TYR A 401 9.20 7.98 -6.62
N ASP A 402 9.41 8.72 -7.71
CA ASP A 402 8.86 10.07 -7.87
C ASP A 402 7.31 10.09 -7.93
N LYS A 403 6.69 8.96 -8.28
CA LYS A 403 5.23 8.77 -8.33
C LYS A 403 4.62 8.26 -7.03
N LEU A 404 5.42 7.92 -6.02
CA LEU A 404 4.90 7.44 -4.74
C LEU A 404 4.02 8.51 -4.08
N PRO A 405 2.83 8.13 -3.58
CA PRO A 405 1.92 9.05 -2.92
C PRO A 405 2.59 9.70 -1.69
N SER A 406 2.17 10.90 -1.34
CA SER A 406 2.61 11.57 -0.11
C SER A 406 1.93 10.95 1.10
N LEU A 407 2.71 10.37 2.02
CA LEU A 407 2.19 9.72 3.24
C LEU A 407 1.63 10.70 4.27
N ARG A 408 1.95 12.00 4.16
CA ARG A 408 1.54 13.03 5.11
C ARG A 408 0.02 13.12 5.29
N ARG A 409 -0.75 12.97 4.21
CA ARG A 409 -2.23 12.99 4.29
C ARG A 409 -2.75 11.81 5.11
N SER A 410 -2.23 10.60 4.88
CA SER A 410 -2.55 9.41 5.65
C SER A 410 -2.13 9.54 7.12
N GLU A 411 -0.96 10.11 7.41
CA GLU A 411 -0.51 10.37 8.79
C GLU A 411 -1.43 11.37 9.52
N GLN A 412 -1.84 12.45 8.85
CA GLN A 412 -2.78 13.43 9.41
C GLN A 412 -4.16 12.81 9.66
N ARG A 413 -4.65 12.00 8.71
CA ARG A 413 -5.94 11.31 8.84
C ARG A 413 -5.93 10.29 9.98
N LEU A 414 -4.84 9.52 10.14
CA LEU A 414 -4.66 8.64 11.29
C LEU A 414 -4.74 9.41 12.61
N HIS A 415 -4.12 10.58 12.69
CA HIS A 415 -4.19 11.40 13.91
C HIS A 415 -5.59 11.96 14.18
N ARG A 416 -6.36 12.30 13.14
CA ARG A 416 -7.78 12.64 13.24
C ARG A 416 -8.60 11.46 13.77
N ILE A 417 -8.39 10.26 13.21
CA ILE A 417 -9.09 9.05 13.64
C ILE A 417 -8.78 8.73 15.11
N GLU A 418 -7.53 8.85 15.55
CA GLU A 418 -7.13 8.66 16.95
C GLU A 418 -7.89 9.59 17.92
N GLN A 419 -8.30 10.77 17.47
CA GLN A 419 -9.08 11.73 18.28
C GLN A 419 -10.59 11.49 18.17
N GLU A 420 -11.10 11.12 17.00
CA GLU A 420 -12.54 10.93 16.76
C GLU A 420 -13.06 9.59 17.28
N LEU A 421 -12.28 8.51 17.16
CA LEU A 421 -12.70 7.15 17.51
C LEU A 421 -13.17 7.04 18.98
N PRO A 422 -12.45 7.56 20.00
CA PRO A 422 -12.90 7.51 21.38
C PRO A 422 -14.17 8.35 21.64
N VAL A 423 -14.30 9.49 20.95
CA VAL A 423 -15.46 10.38 21.08
C VAL A 423 -16.71 9.70 20.52
N ALA A 424 -16.63 9.13 19.33
CA ALA A 424 -17.73 8.37 18.73
C ALA A 424 -18.09 7.13 19.56
N SER A 425 -17.08 6.46 20.15
CA SER A 425 -17.30 5.31 21.04
C SER A 425 -18.04 5.70 22.31
N LEU A 426 -17.72 6.86 22.90
CA LEU A 426 -18.42 7.38 24.07
C LEU A 426 -19.86 7.78 23.71
N GLU A 427 -20.06 8.49 22.61
CA GLU A 427 -21.39 8.88 22.13
C GLU A 427 -22.27 7.63 21.90
N ARG A 428 -21.70 6.56 21.32
CA ARG A 428 -22.40 5.28 21.15
C ARG A 428 -22.86 4.65 22.47
N LEU A 429 -22.03 4.73 23.52
CA LEU A 429 -22.37 4.26 24.87
C LEU A 429 -23.48 5.12 25.48
N GLU A 430 -23.41 6.44 25.37
CA GLU A 430 -24.46 7.36 25.83
C GLU A 430 -25.82 7.04 25.18
N ILE A 431 -25.84 6.84 23.85
CA ILE A 431 -27.07 6.44 23.14
C ILE A 431 -27.59 5.08 23.60
N GLN A 432 -26.70 4.14 23.94
CA GLN A 432 -27.08 2.84 24.49
C GLN A 432 -27.70 2.97 25.89
N GLU A 433 -27.17 3.85 26.74
CA GLU A 433 -27.72 4.16 28.07
C GLU A 433 -29.08 4.85 27.97
N ASP A 434 -29.22 5.86 27.11
CA ASP A 434 -30.47 6.55 26.85
C ASP A 434 -31.56 5.59 26.36
N ARG A 435 -31.20 4.68 25.44
CA ARG A 435 -32.10 3.63 24.96
C ARG A 435 -32.50 2.66 26.08
N ALA A 436 -31.54 2.26 26.92
CA ALA A 436 -31.81 1.36 28.04
C ALA A 436 -32.72 2.01 29.09
N ALA A 437 -32.61 3.33 29.30
CA ALA A 437 -33.51 4.09 30.16
C ALA A 437 -34.96 4.12 29.63
N LEU A 438 -35.16 3.96 28.32
CA LEU A 438 -36.48 3.87 27.68
C LEU A 438 -37.03 2.43 27.59
N PHE A 439 -36.38 1.43 28.20
CA PHE A 439 -36.82 0.02 28.11
C PHE A 439 -38.24 -0.21 28.63
N ASP A 440 -38.63 0.46 29.73
CA ASP A 440 -39.99 0.44 30.27
C ASP A 440 -40.71 1.76 29.95
N MET A 441 -41.19 1.85 28.71
CA MET A 441 -41.81 3.07 28.16
C MET A 441 -43.07 3.48 28.93
N ASP A 442 -43.82 2.52 29.51
CA ASP A 442 -45.00 2.79 30.32
C ASP A 442 -44.63 3.53 31.60
N VAL A 443 -43.56 3.10 32.29
CA VAL A 443 -43.06 3.75 33.50
C VAL A 443 -42.54 5.16 33.21
N VAL A 444 -41.78 5.33 32.12
CA VAL A 444 -41.26 6.64 31.70
C VAL A 444 -42.39 7.59 31.32
N ARG A 445 -43.39 7.11 30.57
CA ARG A 445 -44.60 7.88 30.26
C ARG A 445 -45.30 8.32 31.53
N ASP A 446 -45.54 7.41 32.47
CA ASP A 446 -46.27 7.72 33.70
C ASP A 446 -45.50 8.74 34.56
N GLN A 447 -44.17 8.67 34.58
CA GLN A 447 -43.31 9.63 35.26
C GLN A 447 -43.33 11.04 34.61
N ILE A 448 -43.42 11.11 33.28
CA ILE A 448 -43.63 12.37 32.56
C ILE A 448 -45.04 12.89 32.84
N MET A 449 -46.05 12.00 32.89
CA MET A 449 -47.44 12.38 33.16
C MET A 449 -47.65 12.95 34.57
N MET A 450 -46.89 12.49 35.56
CA MET A 450 -46.92 13.01 36.94
C MET A 450 -46.51 14.48 37.07
N GLN A 451 -45.87 15.07 36.04
CA GLN A 451 -45.46 16.47 36.02
C GLN A 451 -46.59 17.42 35.62
N PHE A 452 -47.72 16.88 35.12
CA PHE A 452 -48.89 17.67 34.73
C PHE A 452 -49.92 17.77 35.86
N ASP A 453 -50.69 18.86 35.85
CA ASP A 453 -51.70 19.15 36.88
C ASP A 453 -52.87 18.16 36.80
N PRO A 454 -53.20 17.42 37.88
CA PRO A 454 -54.33 16.48 37.93
C PRO A 454 -55.71 17.16 37.81
N GLU A 455 -55.82 18.48 37.92
CA GLU A 455 -57.09 19.22 37.73
C GLU A 455 -57.44 19.57 36.27
N MET A 456 -56.61 19.16 35.30
CA MET A 456 -56.89 19.35 33.87
C MET A 456 -58.11 18.55 33.37
N ASP A 457 -58.72 19.01 32.27
CA ASP A 457 -59.81 18.31 31.59
C ASP A 457 -59.37 16.88 31.20
N PRO A 458 -60.07 15.82 31.65
CA PRO A 458 -59.68 14.43 31.40
C PRO A 458 -59.56 14.08 29.91
N VAL A 459 -60.29 14.76 29.01
CA VAL A 459 -60.17 14.55 27.55
C VAL A 459 -58.83 15.06 27.04
N ARG A 460 -58.41 16.25 27.46
CA ARG A 460 -57.12 16.84 27.09
C ARG A 460 -55.94 16.06 27.66
N LEU A 461 -56.09 15.49 28.84
CA LEU A 461 -55.06 14.70 29.49
C LEU A 461 -54.79 13.38 28.75
N ASP A 462 -55.83 12.77 28.16
CA ASP A 462 -55.69 11.57 27.33
C ASP A 462 -55.11 11.89 25.93
N GLU A 463 -55.44 13.05 25.36
CA GLU A 463 -54.79 13.55 24.13
C GLU A 463 -53.29 13.78 24.31
N ILE A 464 -52.89 14.44 25.41
CA ILE A 464 -51.46 14.65 25.75
C ILE A 464 -50.78 13.30 26.00
N ARG A 465 -51.46 12.34 26.64
CA ARG A 465 -50.94 10.98 26.82
C ARG A 465 -50.64 10.30 25.49
N GLY A 466 -51.54 10.40 24.52
CA GLY A 466 -51.31 9.91 23.16
C GLY A 466 -50.08 10.55 22.51
N MET A 467 -49.98 11.89 22.56
CA MET A 467 -48.84 12.61 21.97
C MET A 467 -47.50 12.26 22.64
N VAL A 468 -47.46 12.11 23.96
CA VAL A 468 -46.24 11.68 24.66
C VAL A 468 -45.84 10.27 24.26
N ASN A 469 -46.81 9.36 24.11
CA ASN A 469 -46.52 8.01 23.63
C ASN A 469 -45.93 8.02 22.21
N ASP A 470 -46.53 8.79 21.29
CA ASP A 470 -46.03 8.91 19.92
C ASP A 470 -44.62 9.49 19.87
N LEU A 471 -44.34 10.51 20.68
CA LEU A 471 -43.01 11.11 20.75
C LEU A 471 -41.98 10.19 21.44
N LEU A 472 -42.37 9.37 22.43
CA LEU A 472 -41.49 8.37 23.04
C LEU A 472 -41.15 7.25 22.05
N ILE A 473 -42.13 6.79 21.26
CA ILE A 473 -41.90 5.83 20.18
C ILE A 473 -40.94 6.43 19.14
N ALA A 474 -41.17 7.67 18.71
CA ALA A 474 -40.27 8.37 17.80
C ALA A 474 -38.86 8.53 18.39
N LYS A 475 -38.75 8.82 19.69
CA LYS A 475 -37.46 8.89 20.39
C LYS A 475 -36.72 7.56 20.34
N LEU A 476 -37.41 6.46 20.63
CA LEU A 476 -36.82 5.12 20.60
C LEU A 476 -36.32 4.76 19.19
N GLU A 477 -37.14 5.03 18.15
CA GLU A 477 -36.75 4.80 16.76
C GLU A 477 -35.52 5.65 16.35
N LEU A 478 -35.46 6.91 16.78
CA LEU A 478 -34.30 7.77 16.55
C LEU A 478 -33.04 7.27 17.27
N LEU A 479 -33.17 6.79 18.51
CA LEU A 479 -32.05 6.22 19.27
C LEU A 479 -31.55 4.90 18.64
N ASP A 480 -32.45 4.03 18.19
CA ASP A 480 -32.12 2.79 17.47
C ASP A 480 -31.32 3.11 16.20
N LYS A 481 -31.87 3.98 15.33
CA LYS A 481 -31.20 4.36 14.08
C LYS A 481 -29.89 5.10 14.29
N LEU A 482 -29.82 6.02 15.25
CA LEU A 482 -28.57 6.72 15.59
C LEU A 482 -27.52 5.75 16.13
N GLY A 483 -27.93 4.75 16.92
CA GLY A 483 -27.05 3.69 17.40
C GLY A 483 -26.45 2.88 16.24
N ASP A 484 -27.29 2.45 15.30
CA ASP A 484 -26.85 1.71 14.10
C ASP A 484 -25.93 2.55 13.19
N GLU A 485 -26.24 3.85 13.02
CA GLU A 485 -25.40 4.79 12.27
C GLU A 485 -24.04 5.02 12.94
N LEU A 486 -24.00 5.15 14.27
CA LEU A 486 -22.74 5.26 15.02
C LEU A 486 -21.91 3.96 14.94
N ASP A 487 -22.55 2.80 14.99
CA ASP A 487 -21.85 1.51 14.79
C ASP A 487 -21.24 1.42 13.39
N ALA A 488 -21.99 1.82 12.35
CA ALA A 488 -21.47 1.90 10.99
C ALA A 488 -20.33 2.92 10.86
N TYR A 489 -20.43 4.08 11.52
CA TYR A 489 -19.38 5.10 11.55
C TYR A 489 -18.10 4.58 12.19
N LEU A 490 -18.20 3.87 13.32
CA LEU A 490 -17.06 3.26 14.00
C LEU A 490 -16.37 2.18 13.16
N VAL A 491 -17.15 1.33 12.47
CA VAL A 491 -16.61 0.33 11.53
C VAL A 491 -15.87 1.02 10.38
N ASN A 492 -16.46 2.04 9.77
CA ASN A 492 -15.83 2.79 8.67
C ASN A 492 -14.55 3.51 9.13
N LEU A 493 -14.52 4.11 10.32
CA LEU A 493 -13.30 4.71 10.88
C LEU A 493 -12.20 3.66 11.09
N SER A 494 -12.54 2.48 11.60
CA SER A 494 -11.57 1.37 11.78
C SER A 494 -11.05 0.82 10.45
N GLU A 495 -11.90 0.75 9.42
CA GLU A 495 -11.51 0.35 8.07
C GLU A 495 -10.57 1.39 7.46
N LEU A 496 -10.90 2.68 7.58
CA LEU A 496 -10.06 3.79 7.14
C LEU A 496 -8.69 3.77 7.83
N GLU A 497 -8.65 3.58 9.16
CA GLU A 497 -7.40 3.45 9.93
C GLU A 497 -6.52 2.30 9.43
N THR A 498 -7.14 1.16 9.13
CA THR A 498 -6.44 -0.03 8.63
C THR A 498 -5.87 0.23 7.23
N ASN A 499 -6.68 0.77 6.33
CA ASN A 499 -6.30 1.08 4.96
C ASN A 499 -5.18 2.14 4.89
N ASP A 500 -5.23 3.19 5.71
CA ASP A 500 -4.14 4.19 5.77
C ASP A 500 -2.84 3.58 6.32
N ARG A 501 -2.91 2.76 7.37
CA ARG A 501 -1.72 2.05 7.90
C ARG A 501 -1.13 1.12 6.85
N ASP A 502 -1.96 0.42 6.10
CA ASP A 502 -1.50 -0.49 5.06
C ASP A 502 -0.90 0.28 3.87
N LEU A 503 -1.44 1.45 3.52
CA LEU A 503 -0.87 2.32 2.50
C LEU A 503 0.53 2.79 2.90
N ILE A 504 0.70 3.27 4.14
CA ILE A 504 1.99 3.69 4.68
C ILE A 504 2.99 2.53 4.66
N LYS A 505 2.62 1.37 5.26
CA LYS A 505 3.48 0.18 5.29
C LYS A 505 3.89 -0.27 3.89
N ARG A 506 2.96 -0.27 2.93
CA ARG A 506 3.23 -0.75 1.57
C ARG A 506 4.08 0.23 0.78
N ALA A 507 3.87 1.53 0.97
CA ALA A 507 4.71 2.56 0.37
C ALA A 507 6.13 2.51 0.92
N ASP A 508 6.30 2.31 2.24
CA ASP A 508 7.61 2.14 2.86
C ASP A 508 8.31 0.86 2.40
N ALA A 509 7.57 -0.25 2.26
CA ALA A 509 8.11 -1.49 1.70
C ALA A 509 8.56 -1.32 0.24
N PHE A 510 7.78 -0.62 -0.58
CA PHE A 510 8.16 -0.33 -1.96
C PHE A 510 9.36 0.62 -2.02
N ARG A 511 9.42 1.61 -1.13
CA ARG A 511 10.58 2.49 -0.99
C ARG A 511 11.84 1.73 -0.62
N ALA A 512 11.77 0.87 0.40
CA ALA A 512 12.89 0.03 0.81
C ALA A 512 13.36 -0.89 -0.33
N PHE A 513 12.43 -1.47 -1.10
CA PHE A 513 12.74 -2.26 -2.28
C PHE A 513 13.47 -1.45 -3.35
N ILE A 514 13.01 -0.22 -3.64
CA ILE A 514 13.68 0.68 -4.58
C ILE A 514 15.09 1.01 -4.06
N ASP A 515 15.22 1.39 -2.80
CA ASP A 515 16.50 1.78 -2.18
C ASP A 515 17.52 0.62 -2.21
N GLU A 516 17.09 -0.63 -2.00
CA GLU A 516 17.92 -1.82 -2.11
C GLU A 516 18.43 -2.06 -3.55
N HIS A 517 17.58 -1.83 -4.55
CA HIS A 517 17.87 -2.13 -5.95
C HIS A 517 18.50 -0.95 -6.72
N VAL A 518 18.53 0.24 -6.12
CA VAL A 518 19.01 1.50 -6.71
C VAL A 518 20.17 2.05 -5.88
N LEU A 519 21.31 1.34 -5.88
CA LEU A 519 22.52 1.78 -5.15
C LEU A 519 23.19 3.02 -5.77
N TRP A 520 23.27 3.10 -7.10
CA TRP A 520 23.86 4.25 -7.78
C TRP A 520 23.25 4.47 -9.16
N ILE A 521 22.42 5.50 -9.28
CA ILE A 521 21.93 6.00 -10.58
C ILE A 521 22.29 7.46 -10.68
N ARG A 522 22.71 7.86 -11.88
CA ARG A 522 22.99 9.27 -12.17
C ARG A 522 21.75 10.11 -11.88
N SER A 523 21.84 10.97 -10.87
CA SER A 523 20.69 11.69 -10.32
C SER A 523 20.15 12.78 -11.26
N ALA A 524 20.94 13.32 -12.19
CA ALA A 524 20.46 13.77 -13.51
C ALA A 524 21.64 14.09 -14.44
N ASP A 525 21.33 14.65 -15.61
CA ASP A 525 22.29 15.18 -16.56
C ASP A 525 23.19 16.28 -15.95
N PRO A 526 24.38 16.52 -16.54
CA PRO A 526 25.22 17.64 -16.15
C PRO A 526 24.45 18.94 -16.17
N ILE A 527 24.73 19.81 -15.19
CA ILE A 527 24.14 21.15 -15.14
C ILE A 527 24.52 21.89 -16.42
N ARG A 528 23.50 22.38 -17.12
CA ARG A 528 23.62 23.19 -18.33
C ARG A 528 23.23 24.63 -18.02
N LEU A 529 23.71 25.57 -18.84
CA LEU A 529 23.29 26.98 -18.75
C LEU A 529 21.78 27.15 -18.93
N ALA A 530 21.10 26.17 -19.55
CA ALA A 530 19.65 26.10 -19.68
C ALA A 530 18.90 25.86 -18.36
N ASP A 531 19.57 25.39 -17.30
CA ASP A 531 18.93 25.11 -16.00
C ASP A 531 18.75 26.39 -15.14
N ILE A 532 19.51 27.46 -15.45
CA ILE A 532 19.42 28.75 -14.76
C ILE A 532 18.02 29.39 -14.89
N PRO A 533 17.41 29.51 -16.08
CA PRO A 533 16.05 30.02 -16.19
C PRO A 533 15.02 29.11 -15.50
N HIS A 534 15.21 27.80 -15.51
CA HIS A 534 14.32 26.85 -14.80
C HIS A 534 14.38 27.01 -13.28
N ALA A 535 15.57 27.27 -12.73
CA ALA A 535 15.73 27.62 -11.33
C ALA A 535 15.10 28.98 -11.01
N ALA A 536 15.22 29.97 -11.89
CA ALA A 536 14.59 31.29 -11.72
C ALA A 536 13.05 31.20 -11.72
N THR A 537 12.47 30.38 -12.60
CA THR A 537 11.02 30.11 -12.58
C THR A 537 10.59 29.39 -11.31
N ALA A 538 11.39 28.43 -10.81
CA ALA A 538 11.09 27.75 -9.54
C ALA A 538 11.15 28.70 -8.33
N VAL A 539 12.05 29.70 -8.34
CA VAL A 539 12.05 30.75 -7.31
C VAL A 539 10.81 31.61 -7.42
N HIS A 540 10.37 31.95 -8.63
CA HIS A 540 9.15 32.74 -8.83
C HIS A 540 7.89 31.99 -8.37
N THR A 541 7.79 30.68 -8.62
CA THR A 541 6.67 29.87 -8.15
C THR A 541 6.67 29.74 -6.63
N LEU A 542 7.84 29.58 -6.01
CA LEU A 542 7.95 29.57 -4.54
C LEU A 542 7.60 30.93 -3.92
N LEU A 543 7.90 32.05 -4.61
CA LEU A 543 7.53 33.40 -4.18
C LEU A 543 6.15 33.85 -4.68
N ASP A 544 5.33 32.95 -5.25
CA ASP A 544 4.02 33.36 -5.73
C ASP A 544 3.18 33.88 -4.54
N ARG A 545 2.64 35.08 -4.72
CA ARG A 545 1.99 35.86 -3.67
C ARG A 545 0.76 35.14 -3.15
N ARG A 546 0.09 34.36 -3.99
CA ARG A 546 -1.12 33.61 -3.64
C ARG A 546 -0.80 32.47 -2.69
N ASP A 547 0.14 31.60 -3.03
CA ASP A 547 0.49 30.42 -2.23
C ASP A 547 1.06 30.84 -0.87
N MET A 548 1.90 31.88 -0.85
CA MET A 548 2.40 32.46 0.40
C MET A 548 1.31 33.10 1.25
N LEU A 549 0.31 33.77 0.65
CA LEU A 549 -0.83 34.30 1.40
C LEU A 549 -1.70 33.18 1.97
N THR A 550 -1.94 32.12 1.20
CA THR A 550 -2.71 30.95 1.63
C THR A 550 -2.03 30.30 2.82
N LEU A 551 -0.72 30.06 2.73
CA LEU A 551 0.06 29.47 3.81
C LEU A 551 0.02 30.34 5.09
N VAL A 552 0.21 31.66 4.96
CA VAL A 552 0.14 32.59 6.11
C VAL A 552 -1.28 32.64 6.67
N ARG A 553 -2.31 32.58 5.82
CA ARG A 553 -3.72 32.62 6.24
C ARG A 553 -4.10 31.35 6.98
N VAL A 554 -3.73 30.18 6.48
CA VAL A 554 -4.07 28.90 7.12
C VAL A 554 -3.27 28.72 8.41
N THR A 555 -1.96 28.94 8.36
CA THR A 555 -1.12 28.90 9.57
C THR A 555 -1.60 29.95 10.60
N GLY A 556 -2.01 31.13 10.13
CA GLY A 556 -2.55 32.21 10.96
C GLY A 556 -3.88 31.85 11.62
N ILE A 557 -4.87 31.37 10.86
CA ILE A 557 -6.18 30.96 11.38
C ILE A 557 -6.01 29.81 12.39
N ASP A 558 -5.14 28.85 12.07
CA ASP A 558 -4.87 27.71 12.94
C ASP A 558 -4.12 28.12 14.23
N THR A 559 -3.24 29.12 14.14
CA THR A 559 -2.62 29.76 15.32
C THR A 559 -3.65 30.50 16.19
N LEU A 560 -4.68 31.10 15.57
CA LEU A 560 -5.79 31.73 16.30
C LEU A 560 -6.73 30.72 16.96
N ARG A 561 -6.83 29.49 16.46
CA ARG A 561 -7.62 28.41 17.11
C ARG A 561 -6.99 27.93 18.42
N GLN A 562 -5.66 27.93 18.53
CA GLN A 562 -4.92 27.59 19.75
C GLN A 562 -3.97 28.71 20.21
N PRO A 563 -4.52 29.86 20.68
CA PRO A 563 -3.72 31.06 20.95
C PRO A 563 -2.77 30.92 22.15
N TRP A 564 -3.05 29.98 23.06
CA TRP A 564 -2.27 29.78 24.29
C TRP A 564 -0.82 29.32 24.02
N MET A 565 -0.59 28.47 23.01
CA MET A 565 0.77 28.03 22.66
C MET A 565 1.57 29.15 22.01
N ALA A 566 0.95 29.89 21.08
CA ALA A 566 1.59 31.01 20.40
C ALA A 566 1.97 32.11 21.40
N SER A 567 1.04 32.46 22.28
CA SER A 567 1.27 33.43 23.36
C SER A 567 2.31 32.95 24.37
N LEU A 568 2.39 31.66 24.68
CA LEU A 568 3.45 31.10 25.54
C LEU A 568 4.83 31.25 24.89
N VAL A 569 4.98 30.88 23.61
CA VAL A 569 6.28 30.97 22.91
C VAL A 569 6.70 32.42 22.71
N ILE A 570 5.78 33.29 22.30
CA ILE A 570 6.02 34.74 22.20
C ILE A 570 6.32 35.33 23.59
N GLY A 571 5.62 34.87 24.63
CA GLY A 571 5.86 35.22 26.02
C GLY A 571 7.27 34.84 26.48
N ILE A 572 7.71 33.61 26.22
CA ILE A 572 9.07 33.14 26.53
C ILE A 572 10.11 33.92 25.73
N ALA A 573 9.88 34.15 24.43
CA ALA A 573 10.80 34.90 23.58
C ALA A 573 10.92 36.37 24.02
N SER A 574 9.80 37.02 24.35
CA SER A 574 9.75 38.40 24.84
C SER A 574 10.35 38.55 26.24
N LEU A 575 10.10 37.59 27.14
CA LEU A 575 10.76 37.50 28.45
C LEU A 575 12.27 37.38 28.27
N LEU A 576 12.71 36.42 27.44
CA LEU A 576 14.12 36.23 27.13
C LEU A 576 14.76 37.50 26.55
N LEU A 577 14.06 38.21 25.64
CA LEU A 577 14.46 39.52 25.10
C LEU A 577 14.63 40.56 26.21
N GLY A 578 13.66 40.70 27.10
CA GLY A 578 13.69 41.63 28.23
C GLY A 578 14.81 41.34 29.24
N PHE A 579 15.14 40.06 29.46
CA PHE A 579 16.22 39.66 30.35
C PHE A 579 17.60 39.59 29.68
N GLN A 580 17.73 39.85 28.37
CA GLN A 580 18.99 39.74 27.63
C GLN A 580 20.14 40.52 28.26
N THR A 581 19.87 41.75 28.72
CA THR A 581 20.89 42.62 29.32
C THR A 581 21.40 42.04 30.64
N LYS A 582 20.50 41.51 31.47
CA LYS A 582 20.81 40.85 32.74
C LYS A 582 21.54 39.52 32.54
N LEU A 583 21.07 38.67 31.63
CA LEU A 583 21.71 37.40 31.24
C LEU A 583 23.13 37.65 30.74
N ARG A 584 23.33 38.64 29.85
CA ARG A 584 24.66 39.02 29.35
C ARG A 584 25.54 39.64 30.44
N ALA A 585 24.99 40.40 31.37
CA ALA A 585 25.72 40.90 32.53
C ALA A 585 26.17 39.76 33.44
N ARG A 586 25.31 38.78 33.72
CA ARG A 586 25.64 37.61 34.54
C ARG A 586 26.69 36.71 33.89
N ILE A 587 26.63 36.53 32.57
CA ILE A 587 27.70 35.85 31.82
C ILE A 587 29.03 36.59 32.00
N ARG A 588 29.04 37.92 31.88
CA ARG A 588 30.26 38.73 32.07
C ARG A 588 30.80 38.63 33.50
N GLU A 589 29.94 38.68 34.51
CA GLU A 589 30.33 38.55 35.92
C GLU A 589 30.95 37.17 36.23
N LEU A 590 30.36 36.10 35.69
CA LEU A 590 30.90 34.74 35.82
C LEU A 590 32.25 34.58 35.10
N CYS A 591 32.43 35.26 33.96
CA CYS A 591 33.69 35.25 33.20
C CYS A 591 34.77 36.14 33.85
N SER A 592 34.40 37.29 34.44
CA SER A 592 35.34 38.20 35.12
C SER A 592 35.79 37.67 36.48
N SER A 593 34.95 36.91 37.18
CA SER A 593 35.30 36.32 38.49
C SER A 593 36.43 35.28 38.40
N ARG A 594 36.65 34.66 37.23
CA ARG A 594 37.75 33.70 37.01
C ARG A 594 39.10 34.38 36.79
N ALA A 595 39.13 35.64 36.31
CA ALA A 595 40.38 36.40 36.20
C ALA A 595 41.12 36.53 37.55
N ASN A 596 40.40 36.35 38.67
CA ASN A 596 40.92 36.51 40.03
C ASN A 596 41.09 35.21 40.84
N SER A 597 40.77 34.00 40.33
CA SER A 597 40.81 32.77 41.14
C SER A 597 41.44 31.57 40.42
N MET A 598 42.56 31.10 40.96
CA MET A 598 43.45 30.06 40.41
C MET A 598 42.97 28.62 40.68
N GLY A 599 41.66 28.38 40.64
CA GLY A 599 41.03 27.09 40.99
C GLY A 599 40.28 26.41 39.84
N TRP A 600 40.51 25.11 39.64
CA TRP A 600 39.92 24.26 38.59
C TRP A 600 38.47 23.84 38.90
N THR A 601 37.52 24.77 38.91
CA THR A 601 36.09 24.40 38.97
C THR A 601 35.46 24.45 37.59
N PHE A 602 34.92 23.30 37.13
CA PHE A 602 34.21 23.16 35.85
C PHE A 602 32.77 23.73 35.89
N LEU A 603 32.17 23.82 37.08
CA LEU A 603 30.77 24.20 37.27
C LEU A 603 30.42 25.62 36.77
N PRO A 604 31.25 26.67 36.99
CA PRO A 604 31.00 28.00 36.44
C PRO A 604 31.08 28.05 34.91
N ALA A 605 31.96 27.24 34.31
CA ALA A 605 32.09 27.15 32.85
C ALA A 605 30.82 26.55 32.22
N ILE A 606 30.31 25.46 32.81
CA ILE A 606 29.06 24.82 32.37
C ILE A 606 27.89 25.79 32.52
N ARG A 607 27.79 26.51 33.65
CA ARG A 607 26.73 27.53 33.86
C ARG A 607 26.82 28.66 32.85
N ALA A 608 28.01 29.19 32.58
CA ALA A 608 28.21 30.24 31.59
C ALA A 608 27.86 29.76 30.16
N LEU A 609 28.19 28.50 29.84
CA LEU A 609 27.85 27.87 28.57
C LEU A 609 26.33 27.66 28.42
N LEU A 610 25.64 27.16 29.45
CA LEU A 610 24.18 27.03 29.45
C LEU A 610 23.49 28.39 29.27
N LEU A 611 23.90 29.42 30.02
CA LEU A 611 23.36 30.78 29.87
C LEU A 611 23.62 31.33 28.46
N THR A 612 24.78 31.01 27.87
CA THR A 612 25.12 31.40 26.49
C THR A 612 24.23 30.70 25.47
N ALA A 613 23.91 29.41 25.67
CA ALA A 613 22.96 28.67 24.85
C ALA A 613 21.55 29.25 24.91
N THR A 614 21.09 29.62 26.11
CA THR A 614 19.77 30.27 26.32
C THR A 614 19.68 31.62 25.61
N VAL A 615 20.74 32.45 25.68
CA VAL A 615 20.79 33.73 24.96
C VAL A 615 20.86 33.53 23.44
N ALA A 616 21.49 32.45 22.97
CA ALA A 616 21.54 32.13 21.54
C ALA A 616 20.20 31.64 20.97
N ALA A 617 19.34 31.03 21.78
CA ALA A 617 18.05 30.45 21.37
C ALA A 617 16.96 31.47 21.00
N GLN A 618 17.15 32.74 21.35
CA GLN A 618 16.07 33.73 21.39
C GLN A 618 15.43 34.05 20.04
N GLY A 619 16.23 34.15 18.97
CA GLY A 619 15.71 34.32 17.61
C GLY A 619 15.24 32.99 17.00
N PRO A 620 16.09 31.95 16.98
CA PRO A 620 15.77 30.66 16.41
C PRO A 620 14.50 30.00 16.97
N ILE A 621 14.18 30.16 18.26
CA ILE A 621 13.01 29.52 18.86
C ILE A 621 11.69 30.00 18.24
N VAL A 622 11.63 31.26 17.81
CA VAL A 622 10.45 31.83 17.14
C VAL A 622 10.33 31.24 15.74
N VAL A 623 11.43 31.20 14.99
CA VAL A 623 11.47 30.62 13.63
C VAL A 623 11.14 29.12 13.67
N TRP A 624 11.67 28.40 14.66
CA TRP A 624 11.40 26.99 14.88
C TRP A 624 9.92 26.74 15.19
N TYR A 625 9.31 27.57 16.05
CA TYR A 625 7.88 27.46 16.35
C TYR A 625 7.00 27.61 15.11
N PHE A 626 7.26 28.60 14.26
CA PHE A 626 6.52 28.78 13.01
C PHE A 626 6.75 27.60 12.04
N GLY A 627 7.99 27.09 11.93
CA GLY A 627 8.29 25.91 11.14
C GLY A 627 7.56 24.67 11.64
N TRP A 628 7.56 24.43 12.95
CA TRP A 628 6.84 23.32 13.58
C TRP A 628 5.34 23.46 13.40
N ARG A 629 4.79 24.67 13.53
CA ARG A 629 3.36 24.93 13.32
C ARG A 629 2.92 24.63 11.88
N MET A 630 3.75 24.94 10.89
CA MET A 630 3.50 24.59 9.49
C MET A 630 3.56 23.08 9.22
N ILE A 631 4.32 22.32 10.01
CA ILE A 631 4.32 20.86 9.94
C ILE A 631 3.01 20.30 10.51
N SER A 632 2.51 20.89 11.59
CA SER A 632 1.28 20.44 12.26
C SER A 632 -0.01 20.97 11.64
N ALA A 633 0.04 22.00 10.79
CA ALA A 633 -1.16 22.52 10.14
C ALA A 633 -1.76 21.48 9.16
N GLU A 634 -3.08 21.29 9.23
CA GLU A 634 -3.91 20.52 8.29
C GLU A 634 -4.05 21.27 6.96
N ASP A 635 -2.93 21.57 6.32
CA ASP A 635 -2.89 22.33 5.08
C ASP A 635 -2.54 21.39 3.93
N ASP A 636 -3.38 21.37 2.91
CA ASP A 636 -3.26 20.49 1.73
C ASP A 636 -2.20 20.98 0.72
N SER A 637 -1.39 21.97 1.12
CA SER A 637 -0.38 22.59 0.28
C SER A 637 0.97 21.88 0.41
N ASP A 638 1.48 21.35 -0.72
CA ASP A 638 2.84 20.78 -0.84
C ASP A 638 3.93 21.77 -0.35
N LEU A 639 3.64 23.07 -0.46
CA LEU A 639 4.54 24.14 -0.03
C LEU A 639 4.70 24.19 1.51
N GLY A 640 3.63 24.02 2.29
CA GLY A 640 3.70 23.96 3.75
C GLY A 640 4.50 22.76 4.23
N GLY A 641 4.36 21.63 3.52
CA GLY A 641 5.14 20.42 3.76
C GLY A 641 6.64 20.57 3.53
N ALA A 642 7.05 21.36 2.54
CA ALA A 642 8.46 21.64 2.25
C ALA A 642 9.05 22.76 3.14
N LEU A 643 8.28 23.82 3.39
CA LEU A 643 8.75 25.01 4.09
C LEU A 643 8.88 24.81 5.60
N GLY A 644 7.95 24.08 6.23
CA GLY A 644 7.95 23.82 7.67
C GLY A 644 9.24 23.15 8.17
N PRO A 645 9.63 21.99 7.62
CA PRO A 645 10.89 21.32 7.95
C PRO A 645 12.10 22.21 7.65
N ALA A 646 12.12 22.89 6.50
CA ALA A 646 13.22 23.79 6.13
C ALA A 646 13.43 24.92 7.14
N LEU A 647 12.35 25.52 7.64
CA LEU A 647 12.38 26.54 8.69
C LEU A 647 12.89 25.99 10.03
N CYS A 648 12.44 24.79 10.43
CA CYS A 648 12.95 24.12 11.63
C CYS A 648 14.46 23.86 11.56
N TYR A 649 14.93 23.32 10.43
CA TYR A 649 16.37 23.09 10.20
C TYR A 649 17.15 24.41 10.16
N ALA A 650 16.64 25.42 9.47
CA ALA A 650 17.25 26.75 9.43
C ALA A 650 17.37 27.37 10.82
N ALA A 651 16.34 27.20 11.66
CA ALA A 651 16.36 27.65 13.05
C ALA A 651 17.45 26.92 13.86
N ILE A 652 17.54 25.59 13.78
CA ILE A 652 18.56 24.81 14.50
C ILE A 652 19.98 25.22 14.08
N LEU A 653 20.24 25.38 12.78
CA LEU A 653 21.54 25.83 12.27
C LEU A 653 21.87 27.27 12.70
N THR A 654 20.86 28.15 12.71
CA THR A 654 21.01 29.53 13.19
C THR A 654 21.29 29.55 14.70
N TRP A 655 20.65 28.69 15.48
CA TRP A 655 20.92 28.55 16.91
C TRP A 655 22.34 28.06 17.18
N PHE A 656 22.76 26.99 16.53
CA PHE A 656 24.09 26.43 16.70
C PHE A 656 25.18 27.45 16.32
N SER A 657 25.02 28.14 15.19
CA SER A 657 25.94 29.19 14.78
C SER A 657 25.91 30.42 15.71
N ALA A 658 24.74 30.85 16.19
CA ALA A 658 24.61 31.93 17.17
C ALA A 658 25.24 31.57 18.53
N PHE A 659 25.17 30.30 18.92
CA PHE A 659 25.77 29.75 20.13
C PHE A 659 27.30 29.77 20.04
N LEU A 660 27.88 29.20 18.98
CA LEU A 660 29.34 29.24 18.76
C LEU A 660 29.85 30.69 18.68
N ARG A 661 29.12 31.58 17.99
CA ARG A 661 29.47 33.01 17.90
C ARG A 661 29.42 33.69 19.26
N SER A 662 28.49 33.31 20.13
CA SER A 662 28.36 33.87 21.48
C SER A 662 29.42 33.34 22.44
N ILE A 663 29.86 32.09 22.27
CA ILE A 663 31.05 31.54 22.95
C ILE A 663 32.30 32.34 22.57
N CYS A 664 32.45 32.70 21.29
CA CYS A 664 33.60 33.45 20.76
C CYS A 664 33.53 34.98 20.97
N ARG A 665 32.61 35.48 21.82
CA ARG A 665 32.45 36.92 22.08
C ARG A 665 33.64 37.44 22.91
N ARG A 666 33.93 38.74 22.78
CA ARG A 666 34.84 39.45 23.71
C ARG A 666 34.31 39.29 25.15
N ASP A 667 35.18 38.98 26.10
CA ASP A 667 34.84 38.59 27.48
C ASP A 667 33.89 37.37 27.55
N GLY A 668 33.98 36.49 26.55
CA GLY A 668 33.18 35.27 26.43
C GLY A 668 33.86 34.05 27.06
N VAL A 669 33.16 32.91 27.00
CA VAL A 669 33.63 31.65 27.60
C VAL A 669 34.95 31.18 26.96
N ALA A 670 35.12 31.31 25.64
CA ALA A 670 36.34 30.86 24.96
C ALA A 670 37.60 31.66 25.36
N GLU A 671 37.46 32.96 25.57
CA GLU A 671 38.58 33.84 25.94
C GLU A 671 38.98 33.63 27.40
N THR A 672 38.00 33.51 28.31
CA THR A 672 38.25 33.48 29.76
C THR A 672 38.48 32.09 30.34
N PHE A 673 37.88 31.04 29.77
CA PHE A 673 38.02 29.67 30.25
C PHE A 673 39.02 28.85 29.43
N PHE A 674 39.17 29.15 28.14
CA PHE A 674 40.03 28.39 27.22
C PHE A 674 41.24 29.19 26.70
N ASP A 675 41.39 30.46 27.11
CA ASP A 675 42.51 31.34 26.75
C ASP A 675 42.75 31.45 25.23
N TRP A 676 41.64 31.46 24.47
CA TRP A 676 41.72 31.60 23.02
C TRP A 676 42.14 33.02 22.64
N PRO A 677 43.10 33.17 21.71
CA PRO A 677 43.63 34.48 21.37
C PRO A 677 42.62 35.33 20.60
N HIS A 678 42.63 36.64 20.86
CA HIS A 678 41.59 37.56 20.36
C HIS A 678 41.52 37.67 18.82
N SER A 679 42.64 37.46 18.13
CA SER A 679 42.69 37.54 16.66
C SER A 679 41.92 36.37 16.02
N SER A 680 42.07 35.18 16.61
CA SER A 680 41.38 33.93 16.28
C SER A 680 39.88 34.02 16.57
N LEU A 681 39.50 34.58 17.73
CA LEU A 681 38.11 34.83 18.09
C LEU A 681 37.41 35.85 17.18
N ARG A 682 38.15 36.84 16.65
CA ARG A 682 37.61 37.82 15.70
C ARG A 682 37.32 37.16 14.35
N LEU A 683 38.26 36.37 13.84
CA LEU A 683 38.12 35.65 12.58
C LEU A 683 36.97 34.64 12.64
N ALA A 684 36.89 33.84 13.71
CA ALA A 684 35.81 32.88 13.93
C ALA A 684 34.43 33.56 13.94
N ARG A 685 34.29 34.73 14.57
CA ARG A 685 33.02 35.48 14.59
C ARG A 685 32.62 36.00 13.22
N GLN A 686 33.58 36.50 12.44
CA GLN A 686 33.32 37.03 11.11
C GLN A 686 32.95 35.92 10.13
N SER A 687 33.68 34.81 10.18
CA SER A 687 33.44 33.64 9.33
C SER A 687 32.10 32.96 9.67
N LEU A 688 31.77 32.79 10.96
CA LEU A 688 30.45 32.29 11.37
C LEU A 688 29.31 33.22 10.95
N ARG A 689 29.49 34.55 11.06
CA ARG A 689 28.43 35.49 10.68
C ARG A 689 28.07 35.32 9.22
N TRP A 690 29.06 35.29 8.33
CA TRP A 690 28.80 35.15 6.91
C TRP A 690 28.26 33.74 6.55
N LEU A 691 28.75 32.69 7.22
CA LEU A 691 28.20 31.33 7.10
C LEU A 691 26.72 31.27 7.50
N THR A 692 26.32 31.96 8.59
CA THR A 692 24.91 32.03 8.98
C THR A 692 24.08 32.80 7.94
N TRP A 693 24.53 33.99 7.53
CA TRP A 693 23.73 34.86 6.65
C TRP A 693 23.64 34.37 5.20
N MET A 694 24.63 33.62 4.69
CA MET A 694 24.58 33.06 3.33
C MET A 694 24.32 31.56 3.32
N GLY A 695 24.95 30.79 4.21
CA GLY A 695 24.83 29.33 4.23
C GLY A 695 23.46 28.82 4.68
N VAL A 696 22.88 29.39 5.75
CA VAL A 696 21.57 28.94 6.26
C VAL A 696 20.43 29.15 5.25
N PRO A 697 20.24 30.33 4.61
CA PRO A 697 19.17 30.48 3.64
C PRO A 697 19.37 29.59 2.40
N LEU A 698 20.61 29.42 1.94
CA LEU A 698 20.90 28.48 0.84
C LEU A 698 20.57 27.03 1.23
N ALA A 699 20.95 26.60 2.43
CA ALA A 699 20.61 25.28 2.95
C ALA A 699 19.09 25.08 3.12
N ALA A 700 18.36 26.12 3.52
CA ALA A 700 16.91 26.10 3.58
C ALA A 700 16.29 25.92 2.17
N ILE A 701 16.81 26.61 1.16
CA ILE A 701 16.37 26.45 -0.24
C ILE A 701 16.61 25.01 -0.74
N VAL A 702 17.73 24.37 -0.37
CA VAL A 702 17.98 22.96 -0.70
C VAL A 702 16.90 22.06 -0.11
N LEU A 703 16.53 22.26 1.16
CA LEU A 703 15.49 21.47 1.83
C LEU A 703 14.11 21.71 1.22
N ILE A 704 13.78 22.97 0.90
CA ILE A 704 12.52 23.31 0.21
C ILE A 704 12.45 22.61 -1.15
N ALA A 705 13.53 22.67 -1.92
CA ALA A 705 13.61 22.03 -3.24
C ALA A 705 13.50 20.50 -3.18
N GLN A 706 13.94 19.87 -2.07
CA GLN A 706 13.78 18.43 -1.86
C GLN A 706 12.36 18.04 -1.44
N GLY A 707 11.70 18.87 -0.63
CA GLY A 707 10.34 18.62 -0.16
C GLY A 707 9.24 18.95 -1.18
N TYR A 708 9.52 19.85 -2.13
CA TYR A 708 8.53 20.33 -3.09
C TYR A 708 8.47 19.44 -4.34
N LYS A 709 7.47 18.55 -4.38
CA LYS A 709 7.31 17.47 -5.39
C LYS A 709 6.89 17.93 -6.81
N GLN A 710 6.92 19.22 -7.15
CA GLN A 710 6.55 19.69 -8.50
C GLN A 710 7.76 19.90 -9.43
N GLY A 711 7.98 18.92 -10.32
CA GLY A 711 8.67 19.11 -11.61
C GLY A 711 10.20 19.16 -11.62
N GLU A 712 10.77 19.29 -12.82
CA GLU A 712 12.23 19.29 -13.06
C GLU A 712 12.93 20.60 -12.59
N GLY A 713 12.16 21.69 -12.45
CA GLY A 713 12.69 23.02 -12.09
C GLY A 713 13.17 23.12 -10.64
N THR A 714 12.51 22.46 -9.69
CA THR A 714 12.91 22.46 -8.27
C THR A 714 14.20 21.68 -8.03
N ASN A 715 14.41 20.58 -8.75
CA ASN A 715 15.66 19.82 -8.71
C ASN A 715 16.85 20.68 -9.16
N SER A 716 16.67 21.49 -10.21
CA SER A 716 17.69 22.44 -10.70
C SER A 716 18.01 23.52 -9.67
N LEU A 717 16.98 24.12 -9.05
CA LEU A 717 17.14 25.11 -7.98
C LEU A 717 17.88 24.55 -6.77
N GLY A 718 17.48 23.37 -6.29
CA GLY A 718 18.11 22.71 -5.14
C GLY A 718 19.59 22.42 -5.38
N ARG A 719 19.99 22.05 -6.59
CA ARG A 719 21.39 21.80 -6.95
C ARG A 719 22.22 23.07 -7.01
N LEU A 720 21.70 24.14 -7.62
CA LEU A 720 22.36 25.44 -7.64
C LEU A 720 22.57 25.95 -6.20
N ALA A 721 21.53 25.86 -5.37
CA ALA A 721 21.61 26.22 -3.95
C ALA A 721 22.61 25.36 -3.18
N PHE A 722 22.67 24.05 -3.45
CA PHE A 722 23.64 23.14 -2.84
C PHE A 722 25.08 23.48 -3.23
N MET A 723 25.35 23.72 -4.53
CA MET A 723 26.68 24.12 -4.99
C MET A 723 27.12 25.45 -4.38
N LEU A 724 26.23 26.45 -4.31
CA LEU A 724 26.49 27.71 -3.63
C LEU A 724 26.76 27.50 -2.14
N THR A 725 25.99 26.62 -1.48
CA THR A 725 26.23 26.25 -0.08
C THR A 725 27.63 25.65 0.10
N MET A 726 28.04 24.74 -0.79
CA MET A 726 29.37 24.15 -0.77
C MET A 726 30.47 25.19 -1.01
N LEU A 727 30.26 26.16 -1.90
CA LEU A 727 31.20 27.27 -2.09
C LEU A 727 31.33 28.14 -0.83
N VAL A 728 30.23 28.40 -0.13
CA VAL A 728 30.26 29.12 1.16
C VAL A 728 31.01 28.31 2.22
N VAL A 729 30.79 26.99 2.30
CA VAL A 729 31.52 26.10 3.21
C VAL A 729 33.00 26.04 2.87
N ILE A 730 33.37 26.00 1.58
CA ILE A 730 34.78 26.04 1.12
C ILE A 730 35.42 27.39 1.49
N ALA A 731 34.71 28.50 1.28
CA ALA A 731 35.23 29.81 1.66
C ALA A 731 35.35 29.96 3.18
N PHE A 732 34.43 29.39 3.95
CA PHE A 732 34.51 29.31 5.41
C PHE A 732 35.69 28.44 5.88
N SER A 733 35.85 27.25 5.32
CA SER A 733 36.96 26.34 5.64
C SER A 733 38.30 26.96 5.25
N ARG A 734 38.40 27.64 4.11
CA ARG A 734 39.59 28.41 3.73
C ARG A 734 39.85 29.57 4.69
N ALA A 735 38.83 30.34 5.09
CA ALA A 735 39.01 31.45 6.01
C ALA A 735 39.52 30.99 7.38
N THR A 736 39.03 29.85 7.88
CA THR A 736 39.31 29.33 9.22
C THR A 736 40.52 28.39 9.28
N LEU A 737 40.62 27.44 8.34
CA LEU A 737 41.62 26.37 8.28
C LEU A 737 42.81 26.68 7.37
N SER A 738 42.84 27.79 6.64
CA SER A 738 44.03 28.13 5.87
C SER A 738 45.24 28.37 6.78
N LYS A 739 46.41 27.96 6.31
CA LYS A 739 47.70 28.11 6.99
C LYS A 739 48.06 29.58 7.30
N GLN A 740 47.44 30.53 6.62
CA GLN A 740 47.59 31.98 6.82
C GLN A 740 46.54 32.57 7.76
N SER A 741 45.56 31.77 8.22
CA SER A 741 44.58 32.22 9.20
C SER A 741 45.27 32.45 10.55
N ASN A 742 44.85 33.49 11.26
CA ASN A 742 45.46 33.89 12.53
C ASN A 742 45.38 32.78 13.61
N VAL A 743 44.45 31.82 13.44
CA VAL A 743 44.21 30.68 14.33
C VAL A 743 45.41 29.75 14.43
N PHE A 744 45.96 29.33 13.29
CA PHE A 744 47.15 28.46 13.29
C PHE A 744 48.44 29.24 13.46
N ARG A 745 48.45 30.53 13.10
CA ARG A 745 49.64 31.36 13.20
C ARG A 745 50.07 31.62 14.64
N GLU A 746 49.13 31.82 15.55
CA GLU A 746 49.41 32.02 16.97
C GLU A 746 49.82 30.71 17.66
N GLU A 747 49.21 29.57 17.30
CA GLU A 747 49.57 28.28 17.87
C GLU A 747 50.94 27.77 17.37
N ILE A 748 51.25 28.00 16.08
CA ILE A 748 52.57 27.75 15.50
C ILE A 748 53.63 28.70 16.10
N ALA A 749 53.25 29.93 16.48
CA ALA A 749 54.14 30.84 17.18
C ALA A 749 54.39 30.43 18.65
N LYS A 750 53.41 29.78 19.31
CA LYS A 750 53.54 29.23 20.67
C LYS A 750 54.40 27.97 20.72
N ASP A 751 54.28 27.07 19.74
CA ASP A 751 55.15 25.88 19.61
C ASP A 751 55.74 25.75 18.18
N PRO A 752 56.85 26.45 17.88
CA PRO A 752 57.47 26.40 16.56
C PRO A 752 58.11 25.04 16.23
N LYS A 753 58.22 24.10 17.18
CA LYS A 753 58.73 22.73 16.95
C LYS A 753 57.61 21.67 16.95
N GLY A 754 56.36 22.09 17.16
CA GLY A 754 55.18 21.25 17.23
C GLY A 754 54.82 20.59 15.89
N TRP A 755 54.01 19.53 15.97
CA TRP A 755 53.57 18.74 14.81
C TRP A 755 52.86 19.56 13.72
N LEU A 756 52.12 20.60 14.12
CA LEU A 756 51.45 21.53 13.20
C LEU A 756 52.42 22.31 12.30
N ASN A 757 53.64 22.62 12.76
CA ASN A 757 54.67 23.24 11.94
C ASN A 757 55.50 22.21 11.14
N ARG A 758 55.44 20.92 11.50
CA ARG A 758 56.10 19.83 10.75
C ARG A 758 55.27 19.32 9.59
N MET A 759 53.94 19.37 9.68
CA MET A 759 53.01 19.09 8.57
C MET A 759 52.85 20.28 7.61
N ARG A 760 53.85 21.16 7.57
CA ARG A 760 53.87 22.37 6.77
C ARG A 760 53.87 22.07 5.28
#